data_AF-A0A644VJG6-F1
#
_entry.id   AF-A0A644VJG6-F1
#
_cell.length_a   1.000
_cell.length_b   1.000
_cell.length_c   1.000
_cell.angle_alpha   90.00
_cell.angle_beta   90.00
_cell.angle_gamma   90.00
#
_symmetry.space_group_name_H-M   'P 1'
#
loop_
_entity.id
_entity.type
_entity.pdbx_description
1 polymer ?
#
loop_
_entity_poly.entity_id
_entity_poly.type
_entity_poly.pdbx_seq_one_letter_code
_entity_poly.pdbx_strand_id
1 'polypeptide(L)'
;MNLLEFFQALYPESEKSTYLWTLPKKITYKFACNNLQAMANKALELSTKQQNVYFGVGTHTDMLKFNERPHNEQITSITALWVDLDIAGGHAHAVDNLPPNVDAAMQLLPYNLPPSIIVHSGFGLHAYWLLREEWELTDEAERNNASTLLSRLQSYIRNEADKKGWKVDATADLARVLRCPDTLNYKFPDKPAMCQVIESSDVRYNPSDFDELPDVVQAVPVGANGRIEKFERRETDGPAKLMSQCAFLRYCELNPLKINYSEWMAALSNIVRATDGINAAHQFSALDANRYKAKDTDAKINECLQKMNPQSCAYIMSDLGFKGCPAGGCGVKAPCGWSLGKVPQAIATIRGVASISADTVFTKPVIEALGILETANKLEFGKFMTSCRGQINVNDLKGAIRQQGKAQTPPMDIPAEGVSLSVGQKLGDVTTLKSVPNTPLDLALPANFSFGENGIYYRTETAQGNPKFVRAAGVPAIITERIYNIDTGIEKMEIAFKYFNIWKRVIQPKQNYFVAKNITCLTNYGLNLTSETAKYMVRFLSELESANLSRIPLVYAISHMGWRNDFSEFLTPTNAKYKFDLDDGGEITEAFVQRGSLQGWLKTSSEVRKFPAARFVLAASLAAPLLKVFNHRNFMIYFWGTSTGGKTAAMTWAMSAWGVASDLMVNFNLSLSGLEGRLALASDLPAGINERQAAGGGKDKQEWLERIVYMIEGGRGKARATPTGIRKTLSWRTIGIACGEEPLSRESSIQGVKTRLLEFNVFPVIDIELAKLLYQAANDNCGWAGPAFTDRLIIEIKNDSAGLHQKYTDLQKILTNEFTDYFSVHIDAVTLVCLADCLSSQWLFGVPRAQAEQEAYNLAVSIIQELPTKRQISDVERGWDFIQNWLSANKMRFEQPFKNAQITPSYGFIKDGCTCVYPEPLTHAMVEAGFSPDKLLKEFANMGRIASEQDGIKRRFRILTRFNGVRTRVIKIPVNLSDDLFSGDVVTGVVTGVVTEKARK
;
A
#
# COMPACT_ATOMS: atom_id res chain seq x y z
N MET A 1 -14.82 39.81 -6.91
CA MET A 1 -14.13 39.03 -5.86
C MET A 1 -12.75 39.62 -5.67
N ASN A 2 -12.43 40.12 -4.48
CA ASN A 2 -11.08 40.60 -4.13
C ASN A 2 -10.16 39.41 -3.75
N LEU A 3 -8.85 39.66 -3.62
CA LEU A 3 -7.87 38.61 -3.35
C LEU A 3 -8.13 37.79 -2.07
N LEU A 4 -8.63 38.43 -1.00
CA LEU A 4 -8.97 37.71 0.23
C LEU A 4 -10.14 36.77 0.00
N GLU A 5 -11.21 37.27 -0.61
CA GLU A 5 -12.39 36.48 -0.96
C GLU A 5 -12.02 35.30 -1.88
N PHE A 6 -11.08 35.51 -2.81
CA PHE A 6 -10.54 34.45 -3.66
C PHE A 6 -9.85 33.35 -2.85
N PHE A 7 -8.96 33.71 -1.91
CA PHE A 7 -8.31 32.71 -1.07
C PHE A 7 -9.28 32.00 -0.14
N GLN A 8 -10.27 32.72 0.42
CA GLN A 8 -11.30 32.12 1.27
C GLN A 8 -12.20 31.15 0.50
N ALA A 9 -12.53 31.47 -0.75
CA ALA A 9 -13.27 30.57 -1.62
C ALA A 9 -12.46 29.31 -1.95
N LEU A 10 -11.16 29.47 -2.16
CA LEU A 10 -10.24 28.38 -2.52
C LEU A 10 -9.87 27.49 -1.33
N TYR A 11 -9.70 28.03 -0.12
CA TYR A 11 -9.31 27.28 1.08
C TYR A 11 -10.35 27.39 2.19
N PRO A 12 -11.59 26.91 1.97
CA PRO A 12 -12.63 26.97 3.00
C PRO A 12 -12.23 26.06 4.17
N GLU A 13 -12.06 26.64 5.36
CA GLU A 13 -11.87 25.90 6.62
C GLU A 13 -10.64 24.95 6.66
N SER A 14 -9.68 25.10 5.74
CA SER A 14 -8.48 24.25 5.71
C SER A 14 -7.53 24.59 6.86
N GLU A 15 -7.11 23.56 7.60
CA GLU A 15 -6.11 23.68 8.68
C GLU A 15 -4.66 23.55 8.17
N LYS A 16 -4.46 23.37 6.85
CA LYS A 16 -3.16 23.11 6.23
C LYS A 16 -2.43 24.41 5.88
N SER A 17 -1.25 24.30 5.27
CA SER A 17 -0.46 25.45 4.83
C SER A 17 -0.46 25.59 3.31
N THR A 18 -0.33 26.83 2.85
CA THR A 18 -0.07 27.22 1.47
C THR A 18 1.07 28.24 1.42
N TYR A 19 1.45 28.71 0.24
CA TYR A 19 2.57 29.64 0.07
C TYR A 19 2.39 30.59 -1.11
N LEU A 20 3.07 31.73 -1.01
CA LEU A 20 3.36 32.61 -2.14
C LEU A 20 4.76 32.34 -2.67
N TRP A 21 4.93 32.42 -3.98
CA TRP A 21 6.19 32.28 -4.70
C TRP A 21 6.45 33.51 -5.55
N THR A 22 7.65 34.08 -5.48
CA THR A 22 7.99 35.26 -6.27
C THR A 22 9.04 35.01 -7.33
N LEU A 23 8.89 35.66 -8.49
CA LEU A 23 9.91 35.74 -9.53
C LEU A 23 10.37 37.19 -9.75
N PRO A 24 11.66 37.43 -10.04
CA PRO A 24 12.72 36.44 -10.31
C PRO A 24 13.45 35.91 -9.07
N LYS A 25 13.15 36.45 -7.87
CA LYS A 25 13.92 36.17 -6.64
C LYS A 25 13.78 34.74 -6.11
N LYS A 26 12.77 33.99 -6.55
CA LYS A 26 12.51 32.60 -6.15
C LYS A 26 12.40 32.44 -4.63
N ILE A 27 11.58 33.30 -4.01
CA ILE A 27 11.34 33.29 -2.56
C ILE A 27 9.97 32.69 -2.28
N THR A 28 9.93 31.80 -1.28
CA THR A 28 8.72 31.16 -0.74
C THR A 28 8.30 31.86 0.56
N TYR A 29 7.10 32.40 0.59
CA TYR A 29 6.46 32.96 1.79
C TYR A 29 5.32 32.05 2.21
N LYS A 30 5.42 31.43 3.38
CA LYS A 30 4.43 30.45 3.85
C LYS A 30 3.31 31.10 4.65
N PHE A 31 2.13 30.52 4.55
CA PHE A 31 0.95 30.91 5.31
C PHE A 31 0.16 29.68 5.73
N ALA A 32 -0.37 29.69 6.95
CA ALA A 32 -1.42 28.76 7.32
C ALA A 32 -2.73 29.21 6.66
N CYS A 33 -3.55 28.26 6.21
CA CYS A 33 -4.84 28.54 5.57
C CYS A 33 -5.87 29.15 6.54
N ASN A 34 -5.61 29.14 7.85
CA ASN A 34 -6.38 29.91 8.83
C ASN A 34 -5.97 31.41 8.92
N ASN A 35 -4.95 31.84 8.16
CA ASN A 35 -4.45 33.23 8.15
C ASN A 35 -4.28 33.77 6.71
N LEU A 36 -5.35 33.65 5.91
CA LEU A 36 -5.38 34.11 4.51
C LEU A 36 -5.28 35.64 4.38
N GLN A 37 -5.68 36.39 5.40
CA GLN A 37 -5.51 37.85 5.41
C GLN A 37 -4.04 38.26 5.34
N ALA A 38 -3.17 37.59 6.12
CA ALA A 38 -1.73 37.86 6.07
C ALA A 38 -1.15 37.52 4.69
N MET A 39 -1.63 36.43 4.07
CA MET A 39 -1.24 36.03 2.72
C MET A 39 -1.63 37.08 1.67
N ALA A 40 -2.89 37.52 1.67
CA ALA A 40 -3.40 38.54 0.76
C ALA A 40 -2.62 39.86 0.90
N ASN A 41 -2.43 40.34 2.14
CA ASN A 41 -1.67 41.56 2.41
C ASN A 41 -0.23 41.43 1.90
N LYS A 42 0.41 40.26 2.09
CA LYS A 42 1.78 40.04 1.63
C LYS A 42 1.88 39.99 0.11
N ALA A 43 0.92 39.37 -0.57
CA ALA A 43 0.88 39.33 -2.02
C ALA A 43 0.80 40.74 -2.63
N LEU A 44 -0.07 41.59 -2.08
CA LEU A 44 -0.20 42.99 -2.52
C LEU A 44 1.09 43.79 -2.24
N GLU A 45 1.70 43.63 -1.07
CA GLU A 45 3.00 44.25 -0.73
C GLU A 45 4.12 43.81 -1.70
N LEU A 46 4.16 42.54 -2.10
CA LEU A 46 5.15 42.03 -3.04
C LEU A 46 4.90 42.57 -4.45
N SER A 47 3.63 42.75 -4.84
CA SER A 47 3.25 43.36 -6.11
C SER A 47 3.68 44.84 -6.18
N THR A 48 3.51 45.63 -5.12
CA THR A 48 3.98 47.04 -5.12
C THR A 48 5.49 47.16 -5.23
N LYS A 49 6.23 46.10 -4.84
CA LYS A 49 7.69 45.95 -5.03
C LYS A 49 8.07 45.43 -6.42
N GLN A 50 7.15 45.45 -7.38
CA GLN A 50 7.34 45.01 -8.77
C GLN A 50 7.78 43.55 -8.91
N GLN A 51 7.32 42.67 -8.01
CA GLN A 51 7.59 41.23 -8.11
C GLN A 51 6.43 40.50 -8.76
N ASN A 52 6.72 39.49 -9.58
CA ASN A 52 5.68 38.58 -10.06
C ASN A 52 5.28 37.65 -8.90
N VAL A 53 4.01 37.70 -8.49
CA VAL A 53 3.49 36.94 -7.35
C VAL A 53 2.64 35.76 -7.82
N TYR A 54 2.99 34.57 -7.36
CA TYR A 54 2.26 33.33 -7.58
C TYR A 54 1.87 32.71 -6.24
N PHE A 55 0.91 31.81 -6.24
CA PHE A 55 0.54 31.00 -5.08
C PHE A 55 0.44 29.52 -5.47
N GLY A 56 0.72 28.61 -4.54
CA GLY A 56 0.50 27.17 -4.75
C GLY A 56 -0.97 26.83 -4.59
N VAL A 57 -1.54 26.04 -5.51
CA VAL A 57 -2.98 25.70 -5.50
C VAL A 57 -3.29 24.53 -4.54
N GLY A 58 -2.41 23.54 -4.46
CA GLY A 58 -2.48 22.47 -3.46
C GLY A 58 -1.93 22.91 -2.11
N THR A 59 -2.47 22.34 -1.02
CA THR A 59 -1.98 22.58 0.34
C THR A 59 -0.96 21.52 0.76
N HIS A 60 -0.14 21.84 1.75
CA HIS A 60 0.90 20.96 2.28
C HIS A 60 1.01 21.07 3.80
N THR A 61 1.60 20.06 4.45
CA THR A 61 1.92 20.07 5.89
C THR A 61 3.41 20.26 6.18
N ASP A 62 4.28 20.12 5.16
CA ASP A 62 5.72 20.13 5.32
C ASP A 62 6.33 21.53 5.47
N MET A 63 7.46 21.58 6.18
CA MET A 63 8.30 22.77 6.28
C MET A 63 9.14 22.98 4.99
N LEU A 64 8.65 23.82 4.07
CA LEU A 64 9.44 24.27 2.90
C LEU A 64 10.64 25.18 3.29
N LYS A 65 11.75 25.15 2.54
CA LYS A 65 12.80 26.17 2.69
C LYS A 65 12.40 27.49 2.02
N PHE A 66 13.10 28.57 2.37
CA PHE A 66 12.78 29.93 1.90
C PHE A 66 12.87 30.12 0.37
N ASN A 67 13.47 29.18 -0.36
CA ASN A 67 13.71 29.23 -1.81
C ASN A 67 13.28 27.95 -2.54
N GLU A 68 12.41 27.14 -1.92
CA GLU A 68 11.95 25.86 -2.44
C GLU A 68 10.42 25.87 -2.59
N ARG A 69 9.93 25.16 -3.62
CA ARG A 69 8.52 24.85 -3.83
C ARG A 69 8.29 23.37 -3.49
N PRO A 70 7.10 22.99 -3.00
CA PRO A 70 6.77 21.59 -2.80
C PRO A 70 6.83 20.83 -4.13
N HIS A 71 7.22 19.56 -4.07
CA HIS A 71 7.01 18.59 -5.14
C HIS A 71 5.59 18.00 -5.05
N ASN A 72 5.11 17.31 -6.09
CA ASN A 72 3.76 16.72 -6.11
C ASN A 72 3.54 15.75 -4.94
N GLU A 73 4.58 15.04 -4.52
CA GLU A 73 4.56 14.10 -3.39
C GLU A 73 4.41 14.80 -2.03
N GLN A 74 4.62 16.12 -1.95
CA GLN A 74 4.51 16.90 -0.73
C GLN A 74 3.17 17.64 -0.61
N ILE A 75 2.31 17.53 -1.63
CA ILE A 75 0.94 18.05 -1.60
C ILE A 75 0.07 17.08 -0.81
N THR A 76 -0.59 17.58 0.23
CA THR A 76 -1.41 16.80 1.17
C THR A 76 -2.90 16.90 0.92
N SER A 77 -3.32 17.90 0.15
CA SER A 77 -4.69 18.02 -0.36
C SER A 77 -4.82 19.05 -1.47
N ILE A 78 -5.92 18.93 -2.20
CA ILE A 78 -6.38 19.94 -3.16
C ILE A 78 -7.81 20.34 -2.82
N THR A 79 -8.13 21.61 -3.02
CA THR A 79 -9.47 22.17 -2.77
C THR A 79 -10.20 22.56 -4.06
N ALA A 80 -9.51 22.43 -5.19
CA ALA A 80 -10.06 22.71 -6.52
C ALA A 80 -9.31 21.89 -7.57
N LEU A 81 -9.93 21.68 -8.73
CA LEU A 81 -9.24 21.38 -9.99
C LEU A 81 -8.95 22.69 -10.73
N TRP A 82 -7.93 22.72 -11.58
CA TRP A 82 -7.53 23.94 -12.28
C TRP A 82 -7.00 23.71 -13.69
N VAL A 83 -6.99 24.78 -14.48
CA VAL A 83 -6.31 24.86 -15.76
C VAL A 83 -5.72 26.25 -15.94
N ASP A 84 -4.58 26.32 -16.63
CA ASP A 84 -3.86 27.54 -17.02
C ASP A 84 -3.81 27.60 -18.55
N LEU A 85 -4.46 28.59 -19.15
CA LEU A 85 -4.62 28.77 -20.59
C LEU A 85 -3.93 30.05 -21.03
N ASP A 86 -2.94 29.93 -21.91
CA ASP A 86 -2.33 31.10 -22.55
C ASP A 86 -3.25 31.65 -23.66
N ILE A 87 -3.37 32.98 -23.78
CA ILE A 87 -4.09 33.63 -24.89
C ILE A 87 -3.11 34.38 -25.79
N ALA A 88 -3.46 34.55 -27.07
CA ALA A 88 -2.59 35.17 -28.08
C ALA A 88 -2.33 36.68 -27.86
N GLY A 89 -2.87 37.28 -26.79
CA GLY A 89 -2.83 38.70 -26.50
C GLY A 89 -1.41 39.25 -26.31
N GLY A 90 -0.87 39.85 -27.37
CA GLY A 90 0.21 40.85 -27.35
C GLY A 90 1.61 40.34 -27.00
N HIS A 91 2.40 39.97 -28.02
CA HIS A 91 3.86 39.68 -27.97
C HIS A 91 4.37 38.75 -26.84
N ALA A 92 3.46 38.09 -26.11
CA ALA A 92 3.74 37.50 -24.81
C ALA A 92 4.18 36.04 -24.86
N HIS A 93 3.89 35.37 -25.97
CA HIS A 93 4.14 33.94 -26.19
C HIS A 93 4.73 33.77 -27.59
N ALA A 94 5.82 33.02 -27.71
CA ALA A 94 6.51 32.72 -28.98
C ALA A 94 5.82 31.62 -29.80
N VAL A 95 4.56 31.29 -29.46
CA VAL A 95 3.82 30.14 -29.99
C VAL A 95 2.73 30.63 -30.92
N ASP A 96 2.80 30.23 -32.19
CA ASP A 96 1.71 30.42 -33.14
C ASP A 96 0.56 29.46 -32.79
N ASN A 97 -0.70 29.94 -32.87
CA ASN A 97 -1.95 29.21 -32.58
C ASN A 97 -2.39 29.10 -31.11
N LEU A 98 -2.54 30.22 -30.41
CA LEU A 98 -3.25 30.29 -29.12
C LEU A 98 -4.69 30.80 -29.31
N PRO A 99 -5.60 30.56 -28.34
CA PRO A 99 -6.91 31.24 -28.32
C PRO A 99 -6.73 32.76 -28.47
N PRO A 100 -7.41 33.40 -29.44
CA PRO A 100 -7.15 34.81 -29.79
C PRO A 100 -7.59 35.82 -28.71
N ASN A 101 -8.56 35.46 -27.87
CA ASN A 101 -9.11 36.29 -26.82
C ASN A 101 -9.70 35.43 -25.69
N VAL A 102 -10.17 36.08 -24.62
CA VAL A 102 -10.78 35.42 -23.46
C VAL A 102 -11.99 34.59 -23.86
N ASP A 103 -12.89 35.12 -24.71
CA ASP A 103 -14.08 34.40 -25.15
C ASP A 103 -13.74 33.09 -25.88
N ALA A 104 -12.70 33.10 -26.71
CA ALA A 104 -12.20 31.92 -27.38
C ALA A 104 -11.66 30.87 -26.40
N ALA A 105 -10.91 31.30 -25.38
CA ALA A 105 -10.41 30.41 -24.33
C ALA A 105 -11.55 29.83 -23.48
N MET A 106 -12.57 30.63 -23.18
CA MET A 106 -13.78 30.20 -22.46
C MET A 106 -14.54 29.09 -23.19
N GLN A 107 -14.59 29.12 -24.52
CA GLN A 107 -15.24 28.08 -25.32
C GLN A 107 -14.52 26.72 -25.31
N LEU A 108 -13.32 26.63 -24.71
CA LEU A 108 -12.61 25.35 -24.54
C LEU A 108 -13.02 24.61 -23.27
N LEU A 109 -13.68 25.30 -22.35
CA LEU A 109 -14.08 24.78 -21.06
C LEU A 109 -15.34 23.89 -21.23
N PRO A 110 -15.48 22.80 -20.45
CA PRO A 110 -16.63 21.91 -20.54
C PRO A 110 -17.93 22.64 -20.18
N TYR A 111 -18.86 22.71 -21.15
CA TYR A 111 -20.15 23.43 -20.97
C TYR A 111 -21.01 22.86 -19.83
N ASN A 112 -21.02 21.53 -19.66
CA ASN A 112 -21.78 20.85 -18.60
C ASN A 112 -21.11 20.95 -17.21
N LEU A 113 -19.87 21.43 -17.16
CA LEU A 113 -19.08 21.57 -15.93
C LEU A 113 -18.46 22.98 -15.91
N PRO A 114 -19.24 24.05 -15.72
CA PRO A 114 -18.71 25.41 -15.72
C PRO A 114 -17.73 25.65 -14.55
N PRO A 115 -16.62 26.40 -14.73
CA PRO A 115 -15.72 26.72 -13.63
C PRO A 115 -16.40 27.54 -12.53
N SER A 116 -15.97 27.34 -11.29
CA SER A 116 -16.38 28.13 -10.14
C SER A 116 -15.76 29.52 -10.15
N ILE A 117 -14.49 29.65 -10.54
CA ILE A 117 -13.78 30.93 -10.57
C ILE A 117 -12.93 31.01 -11.84
N ILE A 118 -12.92 32.19 -12.46
CA ILE A 118 -12.12 32.49 -13.66
C ILE A 118 -11.30 33.75 -13.42
N VAL A 119 -9.99 33.62 -13.62
CA VAL A 119 -9.00 34.68 -13.40
C VAL A 119 -8.32 35.01 -14.72
N HIS A 120 -8.37 36.27 -15.11
CA HIS A 120 -7.53 36.78 -16.18
C HIS A 120 -6.14 37.07 -15.61
N SER A 121 -5.12 36.31 -16.02
CA SER A 121 -3.76 36.36 -15.46
C SER A 121 -2.93 37.56 -15.97
N GLY A 122 -3.53 38.36 -16.86
CA GLY A 122 -2.91 39.48 -17.57
C GLY A 122 -2.59 39.12 -19.03
N PHE A 123 -2.17 37.88 -19.29
CA PHE A 123 -1.85 37.38 -20.64
C PHE A 123 -2.39 35.96 -20.88
N GLY A 124 -3.35 35.52 -20.06
CA GLY A 124 -3.91 34.18 -20.05
C GLY A 124 -5.12 34.10 -19.15
N LEU A 125 -5.66 32.89 -19.00
CA LEU A 125 -6.85 32.57 -18.23
C LEU A 125 -6.54 31.42 -17.27
N HIS A 126 -6.81 31.59 -15.98
CA HIS A 126 -6.90 30.47 -15.04
C HIS A 126 -8.37 30.17 -14.78
N ALA A 127 -8.76 28.90 -14.85
CA ALA A 127 -10.09 28.46 -14.42
C ALA A 127 -9.97 27.44 -13.30
N TYR A 128 -10.85 27.56 -12.30
CA TYR A 128 -10.88 26.75 -11.09
C TYR A 128 -12.26 26.11 -10.91
N TRP A 129 -12.29 24.82 -10.60
CA TRP A 129 -13.48 24.08 -10.19
C TRP A 129 -13.34 23.75 -8.71
N LEU A 130 -13.99 24.54 -7.86
CA LEU A 130 -13.90 24.38 -6.41
C LEU A 130 -14.58 23.07 -5.99
N LEU A 131 -13.93 22.32 -5.11
CA LEU A 131 -14.50 21.11 -4.53
C LEU A 131 -15.44 21.47 -3.37
N ARG A 132 -16.43 20.61 -3.11
CA ARG A 132 -17.33 20.74 -1.94
C ARG A 132 -16.57 20.56 -0.63
N GLU A 133 -15.65 19.61 -0.62
CA GLU A 133 -14.81 19.26 0.51
C GLU A 133 -13.34 19.26 0.06
N GLU A 134 -12.43 19.56 0.98
CA GLU A 134 -10.99 19.46 0.72
C GLU A 134 -10.63 17.99 0.46
N TRP A 135 -10.10 17.68 -0.74
CA TRP A 135 -9.74 16.31 -1.10
C TRP A 135 -8.40 15.97 -0.48
N GLU A 136 -8.45 15.17 0.58
CA GLU A 136 -7.27 14.70 1.28
C GLU A 136 -6.50 13.65 0.48
N LEU A 137 -5.22 13.92 0.29
CA LEU A 137 -4.30 13.06 -0.46
C LEU A 137 -3.49 12.21 0.52
N THR A 138 -4.19 11.38 1.30
CA THR A 138 -3.66 10.64 2.46
C THR A 138 -2.72 9.50 2.09
N ASP A 139 -2.81 8.98 0.86
CA ASP A 139 -1.95 7.94 0.34
C ASP A 139 -1.56 8.16 -1.14
N GLU A 140 -0.76 7.25 -1.69
CA GLU A 140 -0.32 7.33 -3.10
C GLU A 140 -1.46 7.02 -4.09
N ALA A 141 -2.45 6.21 -3.70
CA ALA A 141 -3.58 5.88 -4.57
C ALA A 141 -4.50 7.11 -4.75
N GLU A 142 -4.81 7.83 -3.67
CA GLU A 142 -5.58 9.08 -3.71
C GLU A 142 -4.85 10.16 -4.50
N ARG A 143 -3.52 10.30 -4.33
CA ARG A 143 -2.70 11.21 -5.16
C ARG A 143 -2.78 10.87 -6.64
N ASN A 144 -2.72 9.58 -6.98
CA ASN A 144 -2.85 9.12 -8.35
C ASN A 144 -4.26 9.36 -8.91
N ASN A 145 -5.31 9.19 -8.09
CA ASN A 145 -6.70 9.46 -8.47
C ASN A 145 -6.91 10.96 -8.77
N ALA A 146 -6.47 11.84 -7.87
CA ALA A 146 -6.57 13.29 -8.05
C ALA A 146 -5.75 13.77 -9.26
N SER A 147 -4.53 13.27 -9.43
CA SER A 147 -3.69 13.59 -10.60
C SER A 147 -4.31 13.08 -11.90
N THR A 148 -4.92 11.90 -11.89
CA THR A 148 -5.63 11.34 -13.04
C THR A 148 -6.85 12.17 -13.40
N LEU A 149 -7.64 12.60 -12.40
CA LEU A 149 -8.83 13.44 -12.64
C LEU A 149 -8.46 14.81 -13.21
N LEU A 150 -7.45 15.46 -12.64
CA LEU A 150 -6.93 16.73 -13.16
C LEU A 150 -6.41 16.56 -14.60
N SER A 151 -5.78 15.43 -14.90
CA SER A 151 -5.33 15.07 -16.25
C SER A 151 -6.48 14.82 -17.23
N ARG A 152 -7.57 14.16 -16.79
CA ARG A 152 -8.81 13.96 -17.59
C ARG A 152 -9.43 15.30 -17.98
N LEU A 153 -9.60 16.20 -17.01
CA LEU A 153 -10.15 17.54 -17.22
C LEU A 153 -9.31 18.35 -18.22
N GLN A 154 -8.00 18.41 -18.02
CA GLN A 154 -7.15 19.16 -18.94
C GLN A 154 -7.01 18.49 -20.32
N SER A 155 -7.13 17.15 -20.40
CA SER A 155 -7.15 16.44 -21.69
C SER A 155 -8.41 16.77 -22.49
N TYR A 156 -9.56 16.88 -21.83
CA TYR A 156 -10.79 17.36 -22.48
C TYR A 156 -10.58 18.76 -23.10
N ILE A 157 -10.02 19.69 -22.33
CA ILE A 157 -9.80 21.08 -22.78
C ILE A 157 -8.79 21.12 -23.93
N ARG A 158 -7.71 20.34 -23.86
CA ARG A 158 -6.75 20.20 -24.97
C ARG A 158 -7.40 19.63 -26.22
N ASN A 159 -8.27 18.64 -26.10
CA ASN A 159 -8.99 18.08 -27.24
C ASN A 159 -9.91 19.12 -27.91
N GLU A 160 -10.60 19.96 -27.14
CA GLU A 160 -11.38 21.07 -27.69
C GLU A 160 -10.50 22.13 -28.35
N ALA A 161 -9.33 22.42 -27.78
CA ALA A 161 -8.36 23.34 -28.36
C ALA A 161 -7.84 22.79 -29.69
N ASP A 162 -7.52 21.51 -29.73
CA ASP A 162 -7.04 20.78 -30.90
C ASP A 162 -8.03 20.78 -32.07
N LYS A 163 -9.35 20.72 -31.77
CA LYS A 163 -10.41 20.84 -32.79
C LYS A 163 -10.43 22.22 -33.44
N LYS A 164 -10.04 23.25 -32.68
CA LYS A 164 -9.95 24.65 -33.14
C LYS A 164 -8.55 25.00 -33.64
N GLY A 165 -7.61 24.04 -33.63
CA GLY A 165 -6.23 24.22 -34.05
C GLY A 165 -5.39 25.04 -33.07
N TRP A 166 -5.84 25.21 -31.83
CA TRP A 166 -5.14 25.94 -30.78
C TRP A 166 -4.32 25.03 -29.88
N LYS A 167 -3.21 25.54 -29.37
CA LYS A 167 -2.31 24.83 -28.47
C LYS A 167 -2.57 25.24 -27.02
N VAL A 168 -2.67 24.26 -26.13
CA VAL A 168 -2.84 24.45 -24.68
C VAL A 168 -1.81 23.56 -23.97
N ASP A 169 -0.98 24.16 -23.12
CA ASP A 169 0.06 23.44 -22.38
C ASP A 169 -0.54 22.53 -21.29
N ALA A 170 0.14 21.41 -21.00
CA ALA A 170 -0.23 20.53 -19.90
C ALA A 170 0.20 21.15 -18.56
N THR A 171 -0.76 21.35 -17.65
CA THR A 171 -0.57 22.02 -16.35
C THR A 171 -1.19 21.22 -15.21
N ALA A 172 -1.27 19.89 -15.37
CA ALA A 172 -1.96 18.96 -14.49
C ALA A 172 -1.09 18.46 -13.31
N ASP A 173 -0.02 19.18 -12.96
CA ASP A 173 0.81 18.86 -11.79
C ASP A 173 0.17 19.36 -10.50
N LEU A 174 0.10 18.53 -9.44
CA LEU A 174 -0.55 18.88 -8.16
C LEU A 174 0.13 20.06 -7.43
N ALA A 175 1.44 20.24 -7.63
CA ALA A 175 2.22 21.33 -7.04
C ALA A 175 2.23 22.62 -7.89
N ARG A 176 1.20 22.80 -8.74
CA ARG A 176 1.10 23.96 -9.64
C ARG A 176 1.08 25.26 -8.86
N VAL A 177 1.77 26.26 -9.41
CA VAL A 177 1.67 27.65 -8.96
C VAL A 177 0.98 28.49 -10.03
N LEU A 178 0.00 29.30 -9.63
CA LEU A 178 -0.75 30.20 -10.50
C LEU A 178 -0.62 31.64 -10.03
N ARG A 179 -0.81 32.61 -10.93
CA ARG A 179 -0.67 34.03 -10.57
C ARG A 179 -1.76 34.44 -9.58
N CYS A 180 -1.34 35.24 -8.62
CA CYS A 180 -2.19 35.76 -7.56
C CYS A 180 -3.12 36.85 -8.13
N PRO A 181 -4.46 36.76 -7.98
CA PRO A 181 -5.36 37.86 -8.32
C PRO A 181 -5.02 39.16 -7.58
N ASP A 182 -5.48 40.30 -8.10
CA ASP A 182 -5.18 41.66 -7.63
C ASP A 182 -3.69 42.03 -7.58
N THR A 183 -2.83 41.26 -8.26
CA THR A 183 -1.40 41.58 -8.42
C THR A 183 -1.05 41.93 -9.86
N LEU A 184 0.02 42.68 -10.06
CA LEU A 184 0.50 43.04 -11.38
C LEU A 184 1.43 41.95 -11.95
N ASN A 185 1.15 41.56 -13.18
CA ASN A 185 1.96 40.65 -13.98
C ASN A 185 3.09 41.42 -14.68
N TYR A 186 4.30 41.32 -14.13
CA TYR A 186 5.52 41.92 -14.65
C TYR A 186 6.28 41.00 -15.61
N LYS A 187 5.59 40.12 -16.36
CA LYS A 187 6.22 39.33 -17.44
C LYS A 187 6.86 40.26 -18.49
N PHE A 188 6.22 41.39 -18.75
CA PHE A 188 6.77 42.51 -19.52
C PHE A 188 6.86 43.72 -18.59
N PRO A 189 8.05 44.01 -18.02
CA PRO A 189 8.23 45.11 -17.07
C PRO A 189 7.76 46.47 -17.61
N ASP A 190 7.89 46.69 -18.92
CA ASP A 190 7.50 47.94 -19.59
C ASP A 190 5.96 48.06 -19.77
N LYS A 191 5.21 46.97 -19.59
CA LYS A 191 3.75 46.89 -19.74
C LYS A 191 3.15 45.88 -18.75
N PRO A 192 3.15 46.18 -17.44
CA PRO A 192 2.57 45.29 -16.45
C PRO A 192 1.05 45.16 -16.67
N ALA A 193 0.53 43.93 -16.62
CA ALA A 193 -0.90 43.65 -16.81
C ALA A 193 -1.55 43.25 -15.48
N MET A 194 -2.79 43.66 -15.24
CA MET A 194 -3.50 43.29 -14.01
C MET A 194 -3.93 41.81 -14.06
N CYS A 195 -3.63 41.07 -13.00
CA CYS A 195 -4.20 39.75 -12.74
C CYS A 195 -5.50 39.97 -11.96
N GLN A 196 -6.66 39.62 -12.51
CA GLN A 196 -7.96 39.92 -11.89
C GLN A 196 -8.96 38.77 -12.05
N VAL A 197 -9.81 38.57 -11.05
CA VAL A 197 -10.97 37.67 -11.16
C VAL A 197 -11.97 38.33 -12.11
N ILE A 198 -12.35 37.62 -13.18
CA ILE A 198 -13.31 38.12 -14.19
C ILE A 198 -14.68 37.47 -14.07
N GLU A 199 -14.76 36.26 -13.52
CA GLU A 199 -16.01 35.54 -13.26
C GLU A 199 -15.87 34.72 -11.98
N SER A 200 -16.94 34.66 -11.18
CA SER A 200 -17.02 33.83 -9.98
C SER A 200 -18.45 33.39 -9.74
N SER A 201 -18.64 32.14 -9.36
CA SER A 201 -19.91 31.54 -8.97
C SER A 201 -19.73 30.71 -7.70
N ASP A 202 -20.84 30.40 -7.02
CA ASP A 202 -20.84 29.57 -5.80
C ASP A 202 -20.88 28.05 -6.11
N VAL A 203 -20.73 27.66 -7.38
CA VAL A 203 -20.80 26.26 -7.80
C VAL A 203 -19.60 25.50 -7.24
N ARG A 204 -19.86 24.35 -6.61
CA ARG A 204 -18.86 23.43 -6.07
C ARG A 204 -19.15 22.00 -6.50
N TYR A 205 -18.08 21.23 -6.72
CA TYR A 205 -18.13 19.89 -7.30
C TYR A 205 -17.66 18.81 -6.32
N ASN A 206 -18.17 17.60 -6.49
CA ASN A 206 -17.54 16.38 -6.00
C ASN A 206 -16.63 15.81 -7.10
N PRO A 207 -15.56 15.07 -6.75
CA PRO A 207 -14.73 14.40 -7.75
C PRO A 207 -15.52 13.53 -8.74
N SER A 208 -16.58 12.87 -8.27
CA SER A 208 -17.47 12.03 -9.09
C SER A 208 -18.27 12.82 -10.14
N ASP A 209 -18.46 14.13 -9.99
CA ASP A 209 -19.18 14.94 -10.97
C ASP A 209 -18.42 15.02 -12.31
N PHE A 210 -17.13 14.67 -12.29
CA PHE A 210 -16.26 14.61 -13.46
C PHE A 210 -16.17 13.20 -14.07
N ASP A 211 -16.94 12.22 -13.59
CA ASP A 211 -16.90 10.83 -14.07
C ASP A 211 -17.31 10.70 -15.55
N GLU A 212 -18.15 11.61 -16.05
CA GLU A 212 -18.56 11.68 -17.46
C GLU A 212 -17.46 12.14 -18.41
N LEU A 213 -16.35 12.70 -17.90
CA LEU A 213 -15.23 13.07 -18.74
C LEU A 213 -14.61 11.80 -19.35
N PRO A 214 -14.25 11.80 -20.64
CA PRO A 214 -13.65 10.62 -21.26
C PRO A 214 -12.38 10.20 -20.52
N ASP A 215 -12.19 8.89 -20.37
CA ASP A 215 -10.95 8.34 -19.83
C ASP A 215 -9.77 8.84 -20.66
N VAL A 216 -8.69 9.18 -19.98
CA VAL A 216 -7.42 9.43 -20.66
C VAL A 216 -7.04 8.12 -21.33
N VAL A 217 -6.86 8.12 -22.65
CA VAL A 217 -6.14 7.05 -23.35
C VAL A 217 -4.70 7.09 -22.84
N GLN A 218 -4.44 6.48 -21.69
CA GLN A 218 -3.17 6.59 -21.01
C GLN A 218 -2.08 5.89 -21.83
N ALA A 219 -1.23 6.68 -22.46
CA ALA A 219 0.19 6.36 -22.45
C ALA A 219 0.68 6.61 -21.02
N VAL A 220 1.09 5.55 -20.32
CA VAL A 220 1.69 5.60 -18.99
C VAL A 220 2.77 6.70 -18.94
N PRO A 221 2.70 7.68 -18.02
CA PRO A 221 3.82 8.55 -17.73
C PRO A 221 4.93 7.69 -17.11
N VAL A 222 5.99 7.44 -17.88
CA VAL A 222 7.22 6.84 -17.35
C VAL A 222 7.94 7.92 -16.56
N GLY A 223 7.62 8.06 -15.27
CA GLY A 223 8.29 9.04 -14.43
C GLY A 223 7.77 9.13 -13.00
N ALA A 224 7.68 8.03 -12.26
CA ALA A 224 7.55 8.06 -10.80
C ALA A 224 8.09 6.79 -10.12
N ASN A 225 9.09 6.12 -10.70
CA ASN A 225 9.80 5.04 -10.02
C ASN A 225 11.32 5.22 -10.19
N GLY A 226 11.98 5.46 -9.06
CA GLY A 226 13.38 5.20 -8.71
C GLY A 226 14.46 5.22 -9.79
N ARG A 227 15.45 6.12 -9.60
CA ARG A 227 16.81 6.13 -10.18
C ARG A 227 16.93 5.95 -11.70
N ILE A 228 17.23 7.05 -12.39
CA ILE A 228 17.72 7.06 -13.78
C ILE A 228 19.15 6.49 -13.78
N GLU A 229 19.33 5.27 -14.27
CA GLU A 229 20.64 4.85 -14.77
C GLU A 229 21.09 5.84 -15.84
N LYS A 230 22.35 6.33 -15.77
CA LYS A 230 22.90 7.23 -16.79
C LYS A 230 22.75 6.56 -18.17
N PHE A 231 22.14 7.26 -19.12
CA PHE A 231 22.03 6.76 -20.49
C PHE A 231 23.43 6.63 -21.10
N GLU A 232 23.79 5.42 -21.54
CA GLU A 232 25.02 5.12 -22.26
C GLU A 232 24.72 4.71 -23.71
N ARG A 233 25.49 5.25 -24.65
CA ARG A 233 25.40 4.90 -26.08
C ARG A 233 26.05 3.55 -26.33
N ARG A 234 25.42 2.73 -27.18
CA ARG A 234 25.93 1.42 -27.59
C ARG A 234 26.66 1.53 -28.91
N GLU A 235 27.59 0.62 -29.17
CA GLU A 235 28.29 0.52 -30.45
C GLU A 235 27.34 0.27 -31.65
N THR A 236 26.16 -0.29 -31.39
CA THR A 236 25.14 -0.56 -32.40
C THR A 236 24.19 0.61 -32.69
N ASP A 237 24.32 1.72 -31.97
CA ASP A 237 23.49 2.90 -32.16
C ASP A 237 23.90 3.65 -33.44
N GLY A 238 22.94 4.22 -34.15
CA GLY A 238 23.15 4.92 -35.41
C GLY A 238 23.22 6.44 -35.26
N PRO A 239 23.63 7.16 -36.32
CA PRO A 239 23.68 8.63 -36.30
C PRO A 239 22.28 9.26 -36.31
N ALA A 240 22.19 10.52 -35.87
CA ALA A 240 20.96 11.29 -35.75
C ALA A 240 20.26 11.47 -37.10
N LYS A 241 21.03 11.48 -38.20
CA LYS A 241 20.50 11.57 -39.57
C LYS A 241 19.47 10.47 -39.89
N LEU A 242 19.56 9.29 -39.27
CA LEU A 242 18.56 8.23 -39.46
C LEU A 242 17.17 8.61 -38.93
N MET A 243 17.11 9.53 -37.97
CA MET A 243 15.85 10.04 -37.42
C MET A 243 15.12 11.02 -38.36
N SER A 244 15.70 11.39 -39.51
CA SER A 244 15.04 12.19 -40.56
C SER A 244 13.77 11.56 -41.13
N GLN A 245 13.57 10.26 -40.88
CA GLN A 245 12.32 9.54 -41.18
C GLN A 245 11.15 9.96 -40.27
N CYS A 246 11.44 10.61 -39.14
CA CYS A 246 10.43 11.09 -38.22
C CYS A 246 9.83 12.42 -38.71
N ALA A 247 8.53 12.42 -39.00
CA ALA A 247 7.81 13.62 -39.44
C ALA A 247 7.91 14.77 -38.43
N PHE A 248 7.90 14.48 -37.12
CA PHE A 248 8.03 15.49 -36.07
C PHE A 248 9.41 16.15 -36.07
N LEU A 249 10.50 15.37 -36.09
CA LEU A 249 11.84 15.95 -36.09
C LEU A 249 12.10 16.74 -37.37
N ARG A 250 11.58 16.26 -38.52
CA ARG A 250 11.65 17.00 -39.78
C ARG A 250 10.85 18.30 -39.73
N TYR A 251 9.68 18.30 -39.10
CA TYR A 251 8.91 19.53 -38.86
C TYR A 251 9.72 20.52 -38.01
N CYS A 252 10.34 20.05 -36.93
CA CYS A 252 11.18 20.88 -36.07
C CYS A 252 12.38 21.48 -36.81
N GLU A 253 13.03 20.69 -37.65
CA GLU A 253 14.19 21.12 -38.44
C GLU A 253 13.81 22.10 -39.56
N LEU A 254 12.65 21.92 -40.20
CA LEU A 254 12.16 22.81 -41.26
C LEU A 254 11.52 24.11 -40.74
N ASN A 255 11.05 24.12 -39.49
CA ASN A 255 10.36 25.26 -38.89
C ASN A 255 10.99 25.70 -37.55
N PRO A 256 12.32 25.91 -37.48
CA PRO A 256 13.04 26.13 -36.22
C PRO A 256 12.62 27.38 -35.47
N LEU A 257 12.14 28.42 -36.19
CA LEU A 257 11.63 29.66 -35.61
C LEU A 257 10.17 29.56 -35.12
N LYS A 258 9.43 28.52 -35.51
CA LYS A 258 8.00 28.33 -35.17
C LYS A 258 7.77 27.30 -34.07
N ILE A 259 8.77 26.46 -33.78
CA ILE A 259 8.65 25.44 -32.76
C ILE A 259 8.77 26.06 -31.36
N ASN A 260 7.91 25.65 -30.45
CA ASN A 260 7.94 26.15 -29.08
C ASN A 260 9.04 25.46 -28.23
N TYR A 261 9.19 25.89 -26.98
CA TYR A 261 10.21 25.34 -26.09
C TYR A 261 10.02 23.84 -25.84
N SER A 262 8.77 23.39 -25.62
CA SER A 262 8.43 22.00 -25.33
C SER A 262 8.70 21.09 -26.53
N GLU A 263 8.40 21.55 -27.75
CA GLU A 263 8.73 20.84 -29.00
C GLU A 263 10.22 20.75 -29.24
N TRP A 264 10.95 21.85 -29.00
CA TRP A 264 12.40 21.87 -29.08
C TRP A 264 13.04 20.93 -28.04
N MET A 265 12.55 20.93 -26.80
CA MET A 265 13.05 20.04 -25.75
C MET A 265 12.74 18.57 -26.04
N ALA A 266 11.56 18.27 -26.61
CA ALA A 266 11.21 16.93 -27.05
C ALA A 266 12.10 16.44 -28.21
N ALA A 267 12.40 17.32 -29.18
CA ALA A 267 13.38 17.04 -30.24
C ALA A 267 14.79 16.81 -29.66
N LEU A 268 15.25 17.69 -28.77
CA LEU A 268 16.56 17.62 -28.13
C LEU A 268 16.75 16.32 -27.32
N SER A 269 15.74 15.92 -26.53
CA SER A 269 15.75 14.69 -25.71
C SER A 269 15.88 13.40 -26.53
N ASN A 270 15.49 13.46 -27.81
CA ASN A 270 15.59 12.35 -28.76
C ASN A 270 16.89 12.40 -29.58
N ILE A 271 17.24 13.56 -30.14
CA ILE A 271 18.42 13.76 -31.00
C ILE A 271 19.72 13.41 -30.24
N VAL A 272 19.83 13.84 -28.99
CA VAL A 272 21.04 13.68 -28.18
C VAL A 272 21.46 12.21 -27.99
N ARG A 273 20.54 11.27 -28.20
CA ARG A 273 20.75 9.82 -27.98
C ARG A 273 21.46 9.11 -29.13
N ALA A 274 21.57 9.74 -30.29
CA ALA A 274 22.35 9.21 -31.41
C ALA A 274 23.86 9.19 -31.11
N THR A 275 24.64 8.46 -31.90
CA THR A 275 26.10 8.42 -31.79
C THR A 275 26.76 9.78 -31.97
N ASP A 276 26.30 10.58 -32.93
CA ASP A 276 26.67 11.98 -33.16
C ASP A 276 25.71 12.99 -32.49
N GLY A 277 24.87 12.52 -31.56
CA GLY A 277 23.71 13.24 -31.04
C GLY A 277 24.02 14.56 -30.33
N ILE A 278 25.18 14.70 -29.68
CA ILE A 278 25.60 15.96 -29.05
C ILE A 278 25.81 17.04 -30.13
N ASN A 279 26.63 16.73 -31.13
CA ASN A 279 26.89 17.67 -32.24
C ASN A 279 25.61 17.97 -33.02
N ALA A 280 24.78 16.95 -33.30
CA ALA A 280 23.50 17.12 -33.97
C ALA A 280 22.51 17.99 -33.16
N ALA A 281 22.51 17.88 -31.83
CA ALA A 281 21.70 18.71 -30.94
C ALA A 281 22.13 20.20 -30.97
N HIS A 282 23.44 20.46 -31.02
CA HIS A 282 23.96 21.82 -31.24
C HIS A 282 23.58 22.37 -32.62
N GLN A 283 23.76 21.58 -33.68
CA GLN A 283 23.39 21.97 -35.04
C GLN A 283 21.90 22.28 -35.17
N PHE A 284 21.04 21.41 -34.62
CA PHE A 284 19.60 21.61 -34.58
C PHE A 284 19.21 22.87 -33.81
N SER A 285 19.79 23.08 -32.63
CA SER A 285 19.48 24.27 -31.82
C SER A 285 19.94 25.56 -32.50
N ALA A 286 21.08 25.52 -33.20
CA ALA A 286 21.63 26.66 -33.96
C ALA A 286 20.76 27.13 -35.14
N LEU A 287 19.76 26.34 -35.55
CA LEU A 287 18.78 26.75 -36.56
C LEU A 287 17.89 27.92 -36.09
N ASP A 288 17.80 28.15 -34.78
CA ASP A 288 17.16 29.33 -34.18
C ASP A 288 18.22 30.16 -33.43
N ALA A 289 18.75 31.18 -34.10
CA ALA A 289 19.80 32.05 -33.56
C ALA A 289 19.38 32.80 -32.29
N ASN A 290 18.07 33.00 -32.05
CA ASN A 290 17.58 33.66 -30.84
C ASN A 290 17.59 32.71 -29.64
N ARG A 291 17.44 31.41 -29.88
CA ARG A 291 17.41 30.35 -28.85
C ARG A 291 18.78 29.76 -28.58
N TYR A 292 19.64 29.67 -29.60
CA TYR A 292 20.92 29.00 -29.47
C TYR A 292 21.96 29.81 -28.72
N LYS A 293 22.34 29.30 -27.55
CA LYS A 293 23.56 29.67 -26.85
C LYS A 293 24.28 28.39 -26.51
N ALA A 294 25.55 28.26 -26.93
CA ALA A 294 26.31 27.03 -26.78
C ALA A 294 26.28 26.49 -25.34
N LYS A 295 26.59 27.37 -24.38
CA LYS A 295 26.60 27.05 -22.94
C LYS A 295 25.23 26.62 -22.38
N ASP A 296 24.15 27.27 -22.82
CA ASP A 296 22.80 26.93 -22.34
C ASP A 296 22.30 25.62 -22.97
N THR A 297 22.71 25.37 -24.22
CA THR A 297 22.42 24.13 -24.94
C THR A 297 23.17 22.95 -24.33
N ASP A 298 24.44 23.13 -23.92
CA ASP A 298 25.21 22.13 -23.17
C ASP A 298 24.52 21.75 -21.85
N ALA A 299 24.01 22.75 -21.11
CA ALA A 299 23.28 22.50 -19.87
C ALA A 299 22.02 21.66 -20.12
N LYS A 300 21.30 21.93 -21.22
CA LYS A 300 20.09 21.19 -21.61
C LYS A 300 20.37 19.80 -22.16
N ILE A 301 21.46 19.63 -22.89
CA ILE A 301 21.97 18.32 -23.33
C ILE A 301 22.30 17.44 -22.11
N ASN A 302 23.00 18.00 -21.13
CA ASN A 302 23.30 17.30 -19.87
C ASN A 302 22.03 16.94 -19.09
N GLU A 303 21.06 17.85 -19.03
CA GLU A 303 19.75 17.58 -18.43
C GLU A 303 19.02 16.43 -19.13
N CYS A 304 19.00 16.42 -20.46
CA CYS A 304 18.41 15.33 -21.26
C CYS A 304 19.06 13.97 -20.98
N LEU A 305 20.38 13.91 -20.84
CA LEU A 305 21.12 12.66 -20.66
C LEU A 305 21.09 12.13 -19.22
N GLN A 306 21.00 13.03 -18.23
CA GLN A 306 21.08 12.65 -16.81
C GLN A 306 19.72 12.57 -16.11
N LYS A 307 18.72 13.33 -16.59
CA LYS A 307 17.48 13.57 -15.85
C LYS A 307 16.21 13.32 -16.65
N MET A 308 16.30 12.98 -17.94
CA MET A 308 15.12 12.82 -18.80
C MET A 308 15.14 11.53 -19.62
N ASN A 309 13.95 10.93 -19.76
CA ASN A 309 13.67 9.89 -20.75
C ASN A 309 13.45 10.54 -22.15
N PRO A 310 13.64 9.79 -23.26
CA PRO A 310 13.34 10.33 -24.58
C PRO A 310 11.83 10.53 -24.68
N GLN A 311 11.40 11.69 -25.16
CA GLN A 311 9.98 11.95 -25.32
C GLN A 311 9.38 11.03 -26.38
N SER A 312 8.31 10.31 -25.99
CA SER A 312 7.70 9.25 -26.81
C SER A 312 6.87 9.82 -27.96
N CYS A 313 6.64 9.01 -29.00
CA CYS A 313 5.75 9.37 -30.09
C CYS A 313 4.31 9.59 -29.61
N ALA A 314 3.88 8.89 -28.55
CA ALA A 314 2.58 9.12 -27.92
C ALA A 314 2.52 10.54 -27.37
N TYR A 315 3.45 10.91 -26.48
CA TYR A 315 3.55 12.26 -25.91
C TYR A 315 3.63 13.37 -26.98
N ILE A 316 4.41 13.16 -28.04
CA ILE A 316 4.53 14.13 -29.14
C ILE A 316 3.18 14.33 -29.85
N MET A 317 2.36 13.29 -30.00
CA MET A 317 1.07 13.38 -30.67
C MET A 317 -0.05 13.87 -29.74
N SER A 318 -0.10 13.40 -28.49
CA SER A 318 -1.16 13.72 -27.52
C SER A 318 -0.92 15.03 -26.78
N ASP A 319 0.30 15.26 -26.31
CA ASP A 319 0.60 16.36 -25.39
C ASP A 319 1.23 17.55 -26.10
N LEU A 320 2.01 17.31 -27.17
CA LEU A 320 2.52 18.40 -28.03
C LEU A 320 1.61 18.72 -29.22
N GLY A 321 0.59 17.88 -29.49
CA GLY A 321 -0.40 18.10 -30.54
C GLY A 321 0.11 17.90 -31.97
N PHE A 322 1.23 17.19 -32.19
CA PHE A 322 1.79 17.02 -33.52
C PHE A 322 0.97 16.01 -34.37
N LYS A 323 0.24 16.53 -35.37
CA LYS A 323 -0.66 15.74 -36.23
C LYS A 323 -0.04 15.29 -37.57
N GLY A 324 1.24 15.59 -37.82
CA GLY A 324 1.92 15.29 -39.09
C GLY A 324 2.41 13.84 -39.26
N CYS A 325 2.09 12.95 -38.31
CA CYS A 325 2.50 11.54 -38.37
C CYS A 325 1.68 10.72 -39.37
N PRO A 326 2.26 9.68 -40.00
CA PRO A 326 1.51 8.81 -40.92
C PRO A 326 0.41 8.01 -40.20
N ALA A 327 -0.68 7.71 -40.92
CA ALA A 327 -1.77 6.89 -40.41
C ALA A 327 -1.26 5.50 -39.98
N GLY A 328 -1.51 5.13 -38.72
CA GLY A 328 -1.00 3.89 -38.10
C GLY A 328 0.36 4.03 -37.40
N GLY A 329 0.95 5.23 -37.36
CA GLY A 329 2.22 5.52 -36.69
C GLY A 329 3.46 5.20 -37.54
N CYS A 330 4.62 5.74 -37.15
CA CYS A 330 5.86 5.62 -37.92
C CYS A 330 6.72 4.38 -37.57
N GLY A 331 6.20 3.45 -36.74
CA GLY A 331 6.86 2.17 -36.44
C GLY A 331 7.93 2.23 -35.33
N VAL A 332 8.09 3.36 -34.64
CA VAL A 332 8.96 3.51 -33.45
C VAL A 332 8.20 4.08 -32.26
N LYS A 333 8.61 3.75 -31.03
CA LYS A 333 7.98 4.25 -29.79
C LYS A 333 8.38 5.69 -29.43
N ALA A 334 9.53 6.14 -29.91
CA ALA A 334 10.05 7.50 -29.77
C ALA A 334 10.93 7.80 -31.01
N PRO A 335 11.09 9.07 -31.41
CA PRO A 335 11.93 9.43 -32.56
C PRO A 335 13.35 8.85 -32.53
N CYS A 336 13.98 8.76 -31.35
CA CYS A 336 15.31 8.17 -31.24
C CYS A 336 15.37 6.69 -31.64
N GLY A 337 14.24 5.96 -31.66
CA GLY A 337 14.16 4.57 -32.10
C GLY A 337 14.64 4.34 -33.54
N TRP A 338 14.60 5.36 -34.40
CA TRP A 338 15.16 5.31 -35.76
C TRP A 338 16.69 5.15 -35.78
N SER A 339 17.35 5.65 -34.74
CA SER A 339 18.81 5.54 -34.56
C SER A 339 19.17 4.40 -33.60
N LEU A 340 18.34 4.05 -32.62
CA LEU A 340 18.67 3.00 -31.64
C LEU A 340 18.22 1.58 -32.06
N GLY A 341 17.26 1.45 -32.98
CA GLY A 341 16.68 0.16 -33.38
C GLY A 341 17.21 -0.38 -34.70
N LYS A 342 17.69 -1.63 -34.75
CA LYS A 342 18.24 -2.25 -35.98
C LYS A 342 17.28 -2.25 -37.18
N VAL A 343 16.01 -2.59 -36.97
CA VAL A 343 15.00 -2.62 -38.06
C VAL A 343 14.65 -1.19 -38.53
N PRO A 344 14.34 -0.22 -37.65
CA PRO A 344 14.19 1.18 -38.05
C PRO A 344 15.40 1.76 -38.79
N GLN A 345 16.63 1.49 -38.32
CA GLN A 345 17.85 1.92 -39.01
C GLN A 345 17.91 1.35 -40.44
N ALA A 346 17.63 0.06 -40.62
CA ALA A 346 17.59 -0.57 -41.95
C ALA A 346 16.53 0.08 -42.88
N ILE A 347 15.33 0.34 -42.37
CA ILE A 347 14.28 1.06 -43.11
C ILE A 347 14.76 2.47 -43.50
N ALA A 348 15.38 3.21 -42.57
CA ALA A 348 15.89 4.55 -42.84
C ALA A 348 17.00 4.56 -43.91
N THR A 349 17.90 3.57 -43.87
CA THR A 349 18.99 3.41 -44.83
C THR A 349 18.46 3.18 -46.25
N ILE A 350 17.49 2.28 -46.44
CA ILE A 350 16.93 2.04 -47.79
C ILE A 350 16.10 3.23 -48.30
N ARG A 351 15.39 3.93 -47.42
CA ARG A 351 14.60 5.13 -47.77
C ARG A 351 15.47 6.35 -48.07
N GLY A 352 16.72 6.36 -47.58
CA GLY A 352 17.71 7.40 -47.85
C GLY A 352 18.39 7.29 -49.21
N VAL A 353 18.13 6.24 -49.98
CA VAL A 353 18.67 6.07 -51.34
C VAL A 353 17.91 7.01 -52.29
N ALA A 354 18.53 8.15 -52.64
CA ALA A 354 17.90 9.22 -53.42
C ALA A 354 17.63 8.86 -54.89
N SER A 355 18.45 8.01 -55.49
CA SER A 355 18.28 7.49 -56.86
C SER A 355 18.70 6.02 -56.91
N ILE A 356 17.97 5.21 -57.67
CA ILE A 356 18.24 3.78 -57.81
C ILE A 356 19.19 3.58 -59.01
N SER A 357 20.45 3.29 -58.71
CA SER A 357 21.47 2.89 -59.68
C SER A 357 22.34 1.79 -59.08
N ALA A 358 23.21 1.17 -59.89
CA ALA A 358 24.13 0.16 -59.38
C ALA A 358 25.03 0.73 -58.27
N ASP A 359 25.54 1.95 -58.45
CA ASP A 359 26.47 2.59 -57.51
C ASP A 359 25.84 2.96 -56.16
N THR A 360 24.53 3.22 -56.13
CA THR A 360 23.83 3.59 -54.89
C THR A 360 23.28 2.36 -54.15
N VAL A 361 22.82 1.34 -54.87
CA VAL A 361 22.15 0.17 -54.29
C VAL A 361 23.11 -0.94 -53.87
N PHE A 362 24.23 -1.14 -54.57
CA PHE A 362 25.23 -2.18 -54.23
C PHE A 362 26.25 -1.72 -53.17
N THR A 363 25.89 -0.72 -52.37
CA THR A 363 26.71 -0.28 -51.25
C THR A 363 26.51 -1.20 -50.04
N LYS A 364 27.57 -1.42 -49.26
CA LYS A 364 27.54 -2.28 -48.06
C LYS A 364 26.38 -1.93 -47.10
N PRO A 365 26.11 -0.65 -46.74
CA PRO A 365 25.01 -0.32 -45.84
C PRO A 365 23.61 -0.66 -46.40
N VAL A 366 23.42 -0.53 -47.71
CA VAL A 366 22.12 -0.80 -48.36
C VAL A 366 21.88 -2.31 -48.47
N ILE A 367 22.92 -3.09 -48.80
CA ILE A 367 22.83 -4.56 -48.83
C ILE A 367 22.55 -5.11 -47.42
N GLU A 368 23.19 -4.57 -46.37
CA GLU A 368 22.97 -4.99 -44.96
C GLU A 368 21.54 -4.68 -44.52
N ALA A 369 21.06 -3.48 -44.84
CA ALA A 369 19.70 -3.07 -44.56
C ALA A 369 18.68 -3.97 -45.27
N LEU A 370 18.91 -4.33 -46.54
CA LEU A 370 18.02 -5.22 -47.28
C LEU A 370 18.01 -6.65 -46.72
N GLY A 371 19.14 -7.16 -46.23
CA GLY A 371 19.20 -8.46 -45.54
C GLY A 371 18.40 -8.48 -44.24
N ILE A 372 18.47 -7.39 -43.45
CA ILE A 372 17.65 -7.24 -42.22
C ILE A 372 16.16 -7.17 -42.58
N LEU A 373 15.77 -6.45 -43.63
CA LEU A 373 14.37 -6.27 -44.00
C LEU A 373 13.74 -7.49 -44.67
N GLU A 374 14.51 -8.29 -45.41
CA GLU A 374 14.03 -9.56 -46.00
C GLU A 374 13.43 -10.50 -44.94
N THR A 375 13.99 -10.47 -43.73
CA THR A 375 13.54 -11.30 -42.60
C THR A 375 12.54 -10.57 -41.69
N ALA A 376 12.84 -9.33 -41.28
CA ALA A 376 12.08 -8.63 -40.25
C ALA A 376 10.93 -7.74 -40.76
N ASN A 377 10.95 -7.30 -42.02
CA ASN A 377 9.90 -6.45 -42.60
C ASN A 377 9.76 -6.68 -44.11
N LYS A 378 9.14 -7.81 -44.46
CA LYS A 378 8.94 -8.27 -45.84
C LYS A 378 8.20 -7.26 -46.73
N LEU A 379 7.36 -6.41 -46.13
CA LEU A 379 6.60 -5.39 -46.85
C LEU A 379 7.50 -4.29 -47.39
N GLU A 380 8.35 -3.69 -46.55
CA GLU A 380 9.29 -2.65 -46.99
C GLU A 380 10.38 -3.22 -47.91
N PHE A 381 10.84 -4.44 -47.65
CA PHE A 381 11.71 -5.17 -48.57
C PHE A 381 11.05 -5.35 -49.95
N GLY A 382 9.80 -5.81 -49.99
CA GLY A 382 9.04 -5.98 -51.23
C GLY A 382 8.85 -4.69 -52.01
N LYS A 383 8.54 -3.58 -51.33
CA LYS A 383 8.40 -2.24 -51.97
C LYS A 383 9.71 -1.79 -52.62
N PHE A 384 10.84 -1.89 -51.90
CA PHE A 384 12.15 -1.51 -52.43
C PHE A 384 12.59 -2.41 -53.59
N MET A 385 12.37 -3.72 -53.48
CA MET A 385 12.69 -4.66 -54.57
C MET A 385 11.82 -4.41 -55.81
N THR A 386 10.62 -3.87 -55.63
CA THR A 386 9.74 -3.48 -56.75
C THR A 386 10.23 -2.20 -57.42
N SER A 387 10.67 -1.19 -56.66
CA SER A 387 11.23 0.04 -57.23
C SER A 387 12.56 -0.19 -57.97
N CYS A 388 13.28 -1.26 -57.65
CA CYS A 388 14.50 -1.67 -58.37
C CYS A 388 14.23 -2.35 -59.73
N ARG A 389 13.00 -2.83 -60.00
CA ARG A 389 12.67 -3.54 -61.25
C ARG A 389 12.75 -2.59 -62.44
N GLY A 390 13.52 -2.97 -63.46
CA GLY A 390 13.69 -2.20 -64.70
C GLY A 390 14.81 -1.16 -64.65
N GLN A 391 15.44 -0.94 -63.49
CA GLN A 391 16.57 -0.01 -63.33
C GLN A 391 17.88 -0.72 -62.98
N ILE A 392 17.81 -1.83 -62.24
CA ILE A 392 18.96 -2.69 -61.92
C ILE A 392 18.56 -4.17 -61.97
N ASN A 393 19.54 -5.06 -62.12
CA ASN A 393 19.29 -6.50 -62.11
C ASN A 393 18.94 -6.99 -60.70
N VAL A 394 17.66 -7.28 -60.50
CA VAL A 394 17.10 -7.74 -59.22
C VAL A 394 17.65 -9.10 -58.78
N ASN A 395 18.07 -9.96 -59.72
CA ASN A 395 18.67 -11.25 -59.38
C ASN A 395 20.09 -11.08 -58.85
N ASP A 396 20.86 -10.13 -59.40
CA ASP A 396 22.20 -9.80 -58.92
C ASP A 396 22.13 -9.15 -57.53
N LEU A 397 21.14 -8.27 -57.30
CA LEU A 397 20.88 -7.70 -55.99
C LEU A 397 20.50 -8.76 -54.96
N LYS A 398 19.60 -9.69 -55.30
CA LYS A 398 19.30 -10.87 -54.45
C LYS A 398 20.54 -11.74 -54.24
N GLY A 399 21.40 -11.86 -55.24
CA GLY A 399 22.69 -12.55 -55.16
C GLY A 399 23.62 -11.87 -54.14
N ALA A 400 23.72 -10.55 -54.18
CA ALA A 400 24.52 -9.75 -53.25
C ALA A 400 23.97 -9.80 -51.83
N ILE A 401 22.63 -9.70 -51.65
CA ILE A 401 21.96 -9.88 -50.36
C ILE A 401 22.20 -11.28 -49.80
N ARG A 402 22.18 -12.32 -50.65
CA ARG A 402 22.49 -13.70 -50.24
C ARG A 402 23.97 -13.92 -49.97
N GLN A 403 24.89 -13.29 -50.70
CA GLN A 403 26.32 -13.32 -50.41
C GLN A 403 26.63 -12.63 -49.09
N GLN A 404 25.98 -11.50 -48.79
CA GLN A 404 26.06 -10.88 -47.47
C GLN A 404 25.35 -11.69 -46.40
N GLY A 405 24.20 -12.28 -46.69
CA GLY A 405 23.52 -13.24 -45.83
C GLY A 405 24.37 -14.48 -45.57
N LYS A 406 25.30 -14.84 -46.46
CA LYS A 406 26.33 -15.87 -46.25
C LYS A 406 27.58 -15.35 -45.50
N ALA A 407 27.81 -14.04 -45.47
CA ALA A 407 28.87 -13.37 -44.71
C ALA A 407 28.41 -12.83 -43.33
N GLN A 408 27.10 -12.81 -43.07
CA GLN A 408 26.43 -12.39 -41.83
C GLN A 408 25.33 -13.35 -41.37
N THR A 409 25.19 -14.52 -41.98
CA THR A 409 25.25 -15.66 -41.08
C THR A 409 26.68 -15.57 -40.61
N PRO A 410 26.97 -15.38 -39.30
CA PRO A 410 28.21 -15.97 -38.85
C PRO A 410 28.16 -17.42 -39.39
N PRO A 411 29.28 -18.15 -39.42
CA PRO A 411 29.10 -19.57 -39.20
C PRO A 411 28.01 -19.72 -38.10
N MET A 412 27.29 -20.83 -38.03
CA MET A 412 27.29 -21.32 -36.67
C MET A 412 28.80 -21.36 -36.38
N ASP A 413 29.32 -20.36 -35.68
CA ASP A 413 30.23 -20.61 -34.60
C ASP A 413 29.37 -21.58 -33.82
N ILE A 414 29.46 -22.85 -34.24
CA ILE A 414 29.57 -23.98 -33.38
C ILE A 414 30.46 -23.36 -32.32
N PRO A 415 29.92 -23.02 -31.14
CA PRO A 415 30.83 -22.76 -30.06
C PRO A 415 31.57 -24.10 -29.98
N ALA A 416 32.79 -24.12 -30.50
CA ALA A 416 33.74 -25.20 -30.30
C ALA A 416 34.06 -25.33 -28.80
N GLU A 417 33.48 -24.44 -27.98
CA GLU A 417 33.66 -24.32 -26.54
C GLU A 417 32.45 -24.81 -25.72
N GLY A 418 31.31 -25.14 -26.35
CA GLY A 418 30.17 -25.74 -25.63
C GLY A 418 30.30 -27.26 -25.62
N VAL A 419 30.62 -27.85 -24.46
CA VAL A 419 30.78 -29.31 -24.37
C VAL A 419 29.40 -29.97 -24.53
N SER A 420 29.29 -30.90 -25.47
CA SER A 420 28.09 -31.70 -25.69
C SER A 420 28.45 -33.19 -25.68
N LEU A 421 27.48 -34.05 -25.39
CA LEU A 421 27.69 -35.49 -25.49
C LEU A 421 27.92 -35.88 -26.95
N SER A 422 29.13 -36.39 -27.23
CA SER A 422 29.54 -36.98 -28.51
C SER A 422 28.84 -38.32 -28.72
N VAL A 423 28.72 -38.77 -29.97
CA VAL A 423 28.20 -40.12 -30.29
C VAL A 423 29.09 -41.17 -29.57
N GLY A 424 28.50 -41.90 -28.62
CA GLY A 424 29.19 -42.92 -27.80
C GLY A 424 29.52 -42.53 -26.35
N GLN A 425 29.37 -41.26 -25.96
CA GLN A 425 29.53 -40.83 -24.56
C GLN A 425 28.27 -41.12 -23.73
N LYS A 426 28.45 -41.52 -22.47
CA LYS A 426 27.36 -41.82 -21.53
C LYS A 426 26.92 -40.57 -20.77
N LEU A 427 25.67 -40.56 -20.32
CA LEU A 427 25.13 -39.50 -19.46
C LEU A 427 26.01 -39.36 -18.21
N GLY A 428 26.58 -38.17 -18.00
CA GLY A 428 27.49 -37.87 -16.89
C GLY A 428 28.97 -37.73 -17.26
N ASP A 429 29.37 -38.08 -18.49
CA ASP A 429 30.75 -37.89 -18.97
C ASP A 429 31.08 -36.38 -19.10
N VAL A 430 30.09 -35.62 -19.55
CA VAL A 430 30.10 -34.16 -19.64
C VAL A 430 29.12 -33.57 -18.64
N THR A 431 29.59 -32.60 -17.86
CA THR A 431 28.80 -31.96 -16.82
C THR A 431 28.82 -30.43 -16.94
N THR A 432 27.88 -29.76 -16.28
CA THR A 432 27.75 -28.30 -16.31
C THR A 432 28.98 -27.60 -15.73
N LEU A 433 29.59 -28.11 -14.65
CA LEU A 433 30.79 -27.48 -14.05
C LEU A 433 32.03 -27.62 -14.93
N LYS A 434 32.17 -28.76 -15.62
CA LYS A 434 33.24 -28.96 -16.62
C LYS A 434 33.11 -28.00 -17.81
N SER A 435 31.88 -27.58 -18.12
CA SER A 435 31.58 -26.74 -19.30
C SER A 435 31.60 -25.25 -18.98
N VAL A 436 31.11 -24.86 -17.79
CA VAL A 436 31.10 -23.48 -17.29
C VAL A 436 31.66 -23.48 -15.86
N PRO A 437 32.88 -22.97 -15.65
CA PRO A 437 33.46 -22.84 -14.32
C PRO A 437 32.54 -22.05 -13.38
N ASN A 438 32.50 -22.42 -12.10
CA ASN A 438 31.65 -21.79 -11.07
C ASN A 438 30.13 -21.95 -11.31
N THR A 439 29.71 -22.96 -12.07
CA THR A 439 28.30 -23.32 -12.13
C THR A 439 27.79 -23.76 -10.73
N PRO A 440 26.60 -23.31 -10.26
CA PRO A 440 26.14 -23.56 -8.89
C PRO A 440 25.97 -25.04 -8.51
N LEU A 441 25.75 -25.91 -9.50
CA LEU A 441 25.55 -27.33 -9.31
C LEU A 441 26.13 -28.10 -10.50
N ASP A 442 26.81 -29.21 -10.24
CA ASP A 442 27.42 -30.04 -11.28
C ASP A 442 26.46 -31.13 -11.79
N LEU A 443 25.81 -30.84 -12.92
CA LEU A 443 24.76 -31.66 -13.51
C LEU A 443 25.24 -32.35 -14.78
N ALA A 444 24.82 -33.58 -15.00
CA ALA A 444 25.02 -34.29 -16.26
C ALA A 444 24.23 -33.58 -17.37
N LEU A 445 24.90 -33.23 -18.47
CA LEU A 445 24.23 -32.60 -19.61
C LEU A 445 23.41 -33.61 -20.39
N PRO A 446 22.15 -33.30 -20.76
CA PRO A 446 21.34 -34.20 -21.57
C PRO A 446 21.85 -34.34 -23.01
N ALA A 447 21.53 -35.47 -23.64
CA ALA A 447 21.85 -35.71 -25.04
C ALA A 447 21.22 -34.65 -25.96
N ASN A 448 21.90 -34.34 -27.06
CA ASN A 448 21.47 -33.33 -28.05
C ASN A 448 21.45 -31.89 -27.54
N PHE A 449 22.00 -31.58 -26.37
CA PHE A 449 22.19 -30.21 -25.92
C PHE A 449 23.67 -29.88 -25.76
N SER A 450 24.03 -28.65 -26.09
CA SER A 450 25.30 -28.04 -25.67
C SER A 450 25.02 -26.97 -24.61
N PHE A 451 25.94 -26.87 -23.66
CA PHE A 451 25.89 -25.93 -22.56
C PHE A 451 27.25 -25.25 -22.43
N GLY A 452 27.28 -23.93 -22.35
CA GLY A 452 28.50 -23.15 -22.25
C GLY A 452 28.23 -21.71 -21.87
N GLU A 453 29.29 -20.90 -21.78
CA GLU A 453 29.19 -19.47 -21.45
C GLU A 453 28.33 -18.68 -22.44
N ASN A 454 28.32 -19.14 -23.70
CA ASN A 454 27.53 -18.56 -24.79
C ASN A 454 26.06 -19.07 -24.82
N GLY A 455 25.63 -19.83 -23.82
CA GLY A 455 24.26 -20.26 -23.63
C GLY A 455 24.00 -21.75 -23.85
N ILE A 456 22.73 -22.07 -24.14
CA ILE A 456 22.22 -23.42 -24.29
C ILE A 456 21.71 -23.59 -25.71
N TYR A 457 22.13 -24.65 -26.40
CA TYR A 457 21.71 -24.94 -27.77
C TYR A 457 21.24 -26.38 -27.90
N TYR A 458 20.16 -26.56 -28.66
CA TYR A 458 19.62 -27.85 -29.05
C TYR A 458 20.17 -28.26 -30.41
N ARG A 459 20.80 -29.43 -30.50
CA ARG A 459 21.29 -30.04 -31.74
C ARG A 459 20.16 -30.84 -32.39
N THR A 460 19.89 -30.54 -33.65
CA THR A 460 18.96 -31.27 -34.53
C THR A 460 19.60 -31.43 -35.91
N GLU A 461 18.89 -32.03 -36.87
CA GLU A 461 19.34 -32.17 -38.25
C GLU A 461 18.47 -31.34 -39.20
N THR A 462 19.08 -30.90 -40.29
CA THR A 462 18.38 -30.29 -41.42
C THR A 462 17.73 -31.38 -42.29
N ALA A 463 16.81 -31.00 -43.17
CA ALA A 463 16.21 -31.92 -44.16
C ALA A 463 17.24 -32.61 -45.08
N GLN A 464 18.49 -32.11 -45.10
CA GLN A 464 19.62 -32.64 -45.86
C GLN A 464 20.58 -33.50 -45.00
N GLY A 465 20.23 -33.80 -43.75
CA GLY A 465 21.05 -34.60 -42.82
C GLY A 465 22.21 -33.85 -42.15
N ASN A 466 22.40 -32.55 -42.43
CA ASN A 466 23.45 -31.75 -41.78
C ASN A 466 23.03 -31.31 -40.37
N PRO A 467 23.94 -31.29 -39.38
CA PRO A 467 23.63 -30.84 -38.02
C PRO A 467 23.26 -29.34 -37.99
N LYS A 468 22.21 -29.02 -37.24
CA LYS A 468 21.65 -27.68 -37.00
C LYS A 468 21.56 -27.45 -35.50
N PHE A 469 22.11 -26.34 -35.02
CA PHE A 469 21.97 -25.95 -33.62
C PHE A 469 20.92 -24.85 -33.48
N VAL A 470 19.99 -25.02 -32.55
CA VAL A 470 18.92 -24.07 -32.27
C VAL A 470 19.06 -23.57 -30.85
N ARG A 471 19.17 -22.26 -30.66
CA ARG A 471 19.35 -21.66 -29.34
C ARG A 471 18.12 -21.86 -28.45
N ALA A 472 18.35 -22.37 -27.24
CA ALA A 472 17.35 -22.47 -26.18
C ALA A 472 17.40 -21.24 -25.26
N ALA A 473 18.59 -20.85 -24.80
CA ALA A 473 18.83 -19.64 -24.01
C ALA A 473 20.18 -19.01 -24.38
N GLY A 474 20.27 -17.68 -24.30
CA GLY A 474 21.49 -16.93 -24.62
C GLY A 474 22.56 -16.89 -23.52
N VAL A 475 22.30 -17.54 -22.38
CA VAL A 475 23.19 -17.63 -21.21
C VAL A 475 23.03 -19.01 -20.58
N PRO A 476 24.04 -19.52 -19.86
CA PRO A 476 23.90 -20.80 -19.15
C PRO A 476 22.82 -20.67 -18.07
N ALA A 477 21.98 -21.69 -17.98
CA ALA A 477 20.86 -21.79 -17.04
C ALA A 477 20.68 -23.25 -16.61
N ILE A 478 20.46 -23.49 -15.32
CA ILE A 478 20.32 -24.84 -14.75
C ILE A 478 19.23 -24.87 -13.68
N ILE A 479 18.74 -26.07 -13.40
CA ILE A 479 17.90 -26.32 -12.23
C ILE A 479 18.80 -26.48 -11.01
N THR A 480 18.63 -25.64 -10.00
CA THR A 480 19.43 -25.73 -8.77
C THR A 480 18.71 -26.49 -7.67
N GLU A 481 17.39 -26.38 -7.58
CA GLU A 481 16.62 -27.01 -6.51
C GLU A 481 15.20 -27.36 -6.95
N ARG A 482 14.66 -28.46 -6.41
CA ARG A 482 13.23 -28.77 -6.43
C ARG A 482 12.67 -28.48 -5.05
N ILE A 483 11.56 -27.77 -4.99
CA ILE A 483 10.95 -27.32 -3.75
C ILE A 483 9.55 -27.94 -3.66
N TYR A 484 9.34 -28.88 -2.74
CA TYR A 484 8.04 -29.50 -2.51
C TYR A 484 7.40 -28.92 -1.26
N ASN A 485 6.28 -28.22 -1.43
CA ASN A 485 5.54 -27.67 -0.32
C ASN A 485 4.64 -28.75 0.30
N ILE A 486 4.96 -29.17 1.53
CA ILE A 486 4.26 -30.28 2.20
C ILE A 486 2.85 -29.90 2.67
N ASP A 487 2.53 -28.60 2.80
CA ASP A 487 1.20 -28.13 3.21
C ASP A 487 0.21 -28.06 2.04
N THR A 488 0.71 -27.71 0.87
CA THR A 488 -0.12 -27.48 -0.32
C THR A 488 -0.03 -28.61 -1.34
N GLY A 489 1.01 -29.45 -1.27
CA GLY A 489 1.32 -30.46 -2.28
C GLY A 489 1.83 -29.87 -3.60
N ILE A 490 2.16 -28.56 -3.63
CA ILE A 490 2.60 -27.85 -4.82
C ILE A 490 4.12 -27.94 -4.95
N GLU A 491 4.58 -28.26 -6.16
CA GLU A 491 6.00 -28.19 -6.52
C GLU A 491 6.37 -26.83 -7.13
N LYS A 492 7.41 -26.22 -6.55
CA LYS A 492 8.17 -25.11 -7.12
C LYS A 492 9.56 -25.60 -7.52
N MET A 493 10.23 -24.84 -8.35
CA MET A 493 11.58 -25.14 -8.80
C MET A 493 12.42 -23.87 -8.78
N GLU A 494 13.69 -23.99 -8.38
CA GLU A 494 14.66 -22.92 -8.51
C GLU A 494 15.48 -23.13 -9.77
N ILE A 495 15.53 -22.10 -10.62
CA ILE A 495 16.45 -22.03 -11.76
C ILE A 495 17.47 -20.94 -11.50
N ALA A 496 18.75 -21.29 -11.70
CA ALA A 496 19.85 -20.34 -11.72
C ALA A 496 20.31 -20.08 -13.15
N PHE A 497 20.55 -18.82 -13.50
CA PHE A 497 21.12 -18.43 -14.79
C PHE A 497 22.08 -17.24 -14.65
N LYS A 498 23.02 -17.11 -15.59
CA LYS A 498 24.01 -16.03 -15.56
C LYS A 498 23.42 -14.71 -16.05
N TYR A 499 23.55 -13.65 -15.26
CA TYR A 499 23.13 -12.28 -15.61
C TYR A 499 24.19 -11.30 -15.06
N PHE A 500 24.78 -10.47 -15.93
CA PHE A 500 25.97 -9.65 -15.62
C PHE A 500 27.09 -10.44 -14.91
N ASN A 501 27.38 -11.65 -15.39
CA ASN A 501 28.35 -12.57 -14.81
C ASN A 501 28.08 -13.06 -13.37
N ILE A 502 26.89 -12.81 -12.83
CA ILE A 502 26.46 -13.32 -11.53
C ILE A 502 25.34 -14.36 -11.75
N TRP A 503 25.36 -15.44 -10.98
CA TRP A 503 24.29 -16.43 -11.00
C TRP A 503 23.07 -15.89 -10.26
N LYS A 504 22.04 -15.51 -11.02
CA LYS A 504 20.75 -15.10 -10.47
C LYS A 504 19.85 -16.32 -10.31
N ARG A 505 19.17 -16.42 -9.17
CA ARG A 505 18.23 -17.50 -8.84
C ARG A 505 16.80 -16.98 -8.92
N VAL A 506 15.90 -17.80 -9.45
CA VAL A 506 14.47 -17.49 -9.55
C VAL A 506 13.69 -18.74 -9.17
N ILE A 507 12.71 -18.58 -8.28
CA ILE A 507 11.77 -19.63 -7.87
C ILE A 507 10.40 -19.34 -8.48
N GLN A 508 9.81 -20.34 -9.15
CA GLN A 508 8.46 -20.28 -9.69
C GLN A 508 7.75 -21.64 -9.53
N PRO A 509 6.40 -21.67 -9.62
CA PRO A 509 5.66 -22.92 -9.79
C PRO A 509 6.22 -23.74 -10.96
N LYS A 510 6.32 -25.07 -10.78
CA LYS A 510 6.90 -25.96 -11.79
C LYS A 510 6.28 -25.76 -13.18
N GLN A 511 4.96 -25.57 -13.26
CA GLN A 511 4.25 -25.30 -14.52
C GLN A 511 4.77 -24.09 -15.32
N ASN A 512 5.40 -23.11 -14.66
CA ASN A 512 5.94 -21.94 -15.35
C ASN A 512 7.22 -22.31 -16.13
N TYR A 513 7.98 -23.32 -15.69
CA TYR A 513 9.19 -23.77 -16.36
C TYR A 513 8.97 -24.82 -17.44
N PHE A 514 7.92 -25.63 -17.31
CA PHE A 514 7.68 -26.77 -18.22
C PHE A 514 6.60 -26.50 -19.29
N VAL A 515 6.10 -25.26 -19.39
CA VAL A 515 5.15 -24.85 -20.42
C VAL A 515 5.74 -23.69 -21.24
N ALA A 516 5.89 -23.87 -22.55
CA ALA A 516 6.57 -22.90 -23.42
C ALA A 516 5.92 -21.52 -23.44
N LYS A 517 4.58 -21.46 -23.26
CA LYS A 517 3.84 -20.20 -23.13
C LYS A 517 4.16 -19.46 -21.83
N ASN A 518 4.48 -20.19 -20.76
CA ASN A 518 4.66 -19.61 -19.43
C ASN A 518 6.12 -19.26 -19.13
N ILE A 519 7.08 -20.05 -19.63
CA ILE A 519 8.52 -19.87 -19.33
C ILE A 519 9.07 -18.51 -19.78
N THR A 520 8.40 -17.84 -20.72
CA THR A 520 8.74 -16.48 -21.12
C THR A 520 8.62 -15.49 -19.95
N CYS A 521 7.92 -15.81 -18.85
CA CYS A 521 7.93 -14.99 -17.64
C CYS A 521 9.34 -14.78 -17.06
N LEU A 522 10.31 -15.66 -17.39
CA LEU A 522 11.70 -15.53 -16.96
C LEU A 522 12.42 -14.33 -17.58
N THR A 523 11.88 -13.72 -18.65
CA THR A 523 12.41 -12.46 -19.20
C THR A 523 12.30 -11.32 -18.20
N ASN A 524 11.29 -11.32 -17.32
CA ASN A 524 11.14 -10.33 -16.26
C ASN A 524 12.33 -10.34 -15.28
N TYR A 525 13.02 -11.49 -15.19
CA TYR A 525 14.18 -11.66 -14.32
C TYR A 525 15.52 -11.53 -15.06
N GLY A 526 15.51 -11.32 -16.39
CA GLY A 526 16.72 -11.11 -17.20
C GLY A 526 17.18 -12.32 -18.01
N LEU A 527 16.43 -13.43 -18.02
CA LEU A 527 16.75 -14.57 -18.88
C LEU A 527 16.26 -14.29 -20.31
N ASN A 528 17.19 -14.28 -21.28
CA ASN A 528 16.90 -13.97 -22.68
C ASN A 528 16.19 -15.13 -23.39
N LEU A 529 14.85 -15.15 -23.30
CA LEU A 529 13.95 -16.09 -23.99
C LEU A 529 13.01 -15.37 -24.95
N THR A 530 12.65 -16.02 -26.05
CA THR A 530 11.58 -15.60 -26.97
C THR A 530 10.58 -16.75 -27.14
N SER A 531 9.40 -16.48 -27.71
CA SER A 531 8.42 -17.53 -28.03
C SER A 531 9.00 -18.63 -28.93
N GLU A 532 10.00 -18.32 -29.76
CA GLU A 532 10.68 -19.29 -30.63
C GLU A 532 11.65 -20.20 -29.86
N THR A 533 12.40 -19.63 -28.90
CA THR A 533 13.41 -20.38 -28.13
C THR A 533 12.82 -21.11 -26.92
N ALA A 534 11.68 -20.64 -26.41
CA ALA A 534 11.00 -21.16 -25.22
C ALA A 534 10.78 -22.69 -25.25
N LYS A 535 10.33 -23.23 -26.39
CA LYS A 535 10.10 -24.68 -26.54
C LYS A 535 11.37 -25.52 -26.37
N TYR A 536 12.52 -25.01 -26.78
CA TYR A 536 13.80 -25.70 -26.63
C TYR A 536 14.34 -25.56 -25.22
N MET A 537 14.07 -24.42 -24.55
CA MET A 537 14.41 -24.24 -23.13
C MET A 537 13.59 -25.18 -22.23
N VAL A 538 12.27 -25.28 -22.46
CA VAL A 538 11.41 -26.26 -21.77
C VAL A 538 11.93 -27.68 -21.96
N ARG A 539 12.27 -28.03 -23.20
CA ARG A 539 12.84 -29.35 -23.50
C ARG A 539 14.16 -29.58 -22.77
N PHE A 540 15.06 -28.60 -22.79
CA PHE A 540 16.33 -28.67 -22.06
C PHE A 540 16.11 -28.92 -20.57
N LEU A 541 15.26 -28.13 -19.92
CA LEU A 541 14.97 -28.27 -18.49
C LEU A 541 14.33 -29.63 -18.15
N SER A 542 13.45 -30.14 -19.01
CA SER A 542 12.81 -31.47 -18.82
C SER A 542 13.80 -32.61 -18.88
N GLU A 543 14.69 -32.57 -19.87
CA GLU A 543 15.75 -33.57 -20.00
C GLU A 543 16.81 -33.42 -18.89
N LEU A 544 17.13 -32.18 -18.51
CA LEU A 544 18.07 -31.87 -17.42
C LEU A 544 17.54 -32.37 -16.07
N GLU A 545 16.26 -32.16 -15.76
CA GLU A 545 15.63 -32.67 -14.54
C GLU A 545 15.68 -34.21 -14.52
N SER A 546 15.23 -34.84 -15.60
CA SER A 546 15.14 -36.31 -15.71
C SER A 546 16.49 -36.99 -15.57
N ALA A 547 17.53 -36.41 -16.17
CA ALA A 547 18.90 -36.91 -16.10
C ALA A 547 19.55 -36.75 -14.71
N ASN A 548 19.03 -35.86 -13.86
CA ASN A 548 19.73 -35.40 -12.66
C ASN A 548 18.87 -35.45 -11.39
N LEU A 549 17.83 -36.29 -11.33
CA LEU A 549 16.93 -36.38 -10.17
C LEU A 549 17.65 -36.65 -8.83
N SER A 550 18.79 -37.36 -8.85
CA SER A 550 19.60 -37.63 -7.64
C SER A 550 20.62 -36.52 -7.34
N ARG A 551 20.94 -35.65 -8.31
CA ARG A 551 21.91 -34.55 -8.15
C ARG A 551 21.22 -33.23 -7.81
N ILE A 552 20.00 -33.02 -8.30
CA ILE A 552 19.19 -31.84 -8.00
C ILE A 552 18.54 -32.03 -6.62
N PRO A 553 18.92 -31.24 -5.61
CA PRO A 553 18.38 -31.37 -4.26
C PRO A 553 16.87 -31.17 -4.25
N LEU A 554 16.19 -32.02 -3.48
CA LEU A 554 14.78 -31.84 -3.11
C LEU A 554 14.73 -31.19 -1.73
N VAL A 555 14.21 -29.97 -1.67
CA VAL A 555 14.01 -29.19 -0.45
C VAL A 555 12.53 -29.20 -0.13
N TYR A 556 12.20 -29.44 1.14
CA TYR A 556 10.82 -29.36 1.60
C TYR A 556 10.49 -27.94 2.06
N ALA A 557 9.30 -27.47 1.72
CA ALA A 557 8.80 -26.15 2.10
C ALA A 557 7.47 -26.22 2.85
N ILE A 558 7.16 -25.18 3.61
CA ILE A 558 5.94 -25.03 4.43
C ILE A 558 5.31 -23.67 4.21
N SER A 559 4.00 -23.56 4.46
CA SER A 559 3.20 -22.36 4.20
C SER A 559 2.76 -21.59 5.45
N HIS A 560 3.22 -22.01 6.64
CA HIS A 560 2.98 -21.28 7.89
C HIS A 560 4.04 -21.60 8.94
N MET A 561 4.20 -20.69 9.91
CA MET A 561 5.04 -20.85 11.09
C MET A 561 4.30 -21.57 12.23
N GLY A 562 5.01 -21.89 13.31
CA GLY A 562 4.43 -22.43 14.53
C GLY A 562 4.50 -23.95 14.64
N TRP A 563 3.51 -24.54 15.33
CA TRP A 563 3.52 -25.95 15.70
C TRP A 563 3.22 -26.90 14.54
N ARG A 564 4.03 -27.95 14.42
CA ARG A 564 3.83 -29.06 13.48
C ARG A 564 4.06 -30.42 14.16
N ASN A 565 3.64 -31.49 13.47
CA ASN A 565 3.94 -32.87 13.85
C ASN A 565 3.59 -33.19 15.32
N ASP A 566 2.38 -32.82 15.74
CA ASP A 566 1.86 -33.08 17.09
C ASP A 566 2.84 -32.67 18.23
N PHE A 567 3.23 -31.38 18.21
CA PHE A 567 4.16 -30.76 19.17
C PHE A 567 5.61 -31.20 19.10
N SER A 568 6.01 -31.99 18.10
CA SER A 568 7.43 -32.39 17.96
C SER A 568 8.32 -31.30 17.37
N GLU A 569 7.75 -30.31 16.67
CA GLU A 569 8.47 -29.23 16.00
C GLU A 569 7.72 -27.90 16.16
N PHE A 570 8.44 -26.84 16.52
CA PHE A 570 7.98 -25.46 16.45
C PHE A 570 8.90 -24.70 15.49
N LEU A 571 8.35 -24.24 14.36
CA LEU A 571 9.17 -23.71 13.26
C LEU A 571 9.02 -22.20 13.11
N THR A 572 10.16 -21.55 13.15
CA THR A 572 10.37 -20.15 12.75
C THR A 572 11.43 -20.09 11.65
N PRO A 573 11.50 -19.00 10.87
CA PRO A 573 12.56 -18.82 9.86
C PRO A 573 13.98 -18.91 10.42
N THR A 574 14.16 -18.58 11.71
CA THR A 574 15.45 -18.68 12.42
C THR A 574 15.86 -20.12 12.76
N ASN A 575 14.93 -21.07 12.84
CA ASN A 575 15.18 -22.49 13.17
C ASN A 575 14.69 -23.42 12.04
N ALA A 576 14.87 -22.97 10.79
CA ALA A 576 14.21 -23.53 9.63
C ALA A 576 14.83 -24.86 9.16
N LYS A 577 14.15 -25.97 9.45
CA LYS A 577 14.36 -27.28 8.79
C LYS A 577 13.80 -27.32 7.35
N TYR A 578 12.86 -26.43 7.06
CA TYR A 578 12.12 -26.34 5.80
C TYR A 578 12.24 -24.93 5.23
N LYS A 579 12.14 -24.76 3.92
CA LYS A 579 11.96 -23.42 3.34
C LYS A 579 10.57 -22.88 3.65
N PHE A 580 10.46 -21.60 3.96
CA PHE A 580 9.17 -20.94 4.09
C PHE A 580 8.71 -20.49 2.71
N ASP A 581 7.61 -21.07 2.24
CA ASP A 581 6.96 -20.75 0.97
C ASP A 581 5.61 -20.09 1.25
N LEU A 582 5.69 -18.80 1.57
CA LEU A 582 4.57 -17.99 2.01
C LEU A 582 4.00 -17.16 0.85
N ASP A 583 2.70 -16.89 0.91
CA ASP A 583 1.97 -16.12 -0.10
C ASP A 583 2.21 -14.60 -0.03
N ASP A 584 3.19 -14.14 0.76
CA ASP A 584 3.58 -12.71 0.92
C ASP A 584 4.92 -12.36 0.23
N GLY A 585 5.51 -13.30 -0.50
CA GLY A 585 6.82 -13.10 -1.13
C GLY A 585 8.00 -13.10 -0.16
N GLY A 586 7.79 -13.50 1.10
CA GLY A 586 8.84 -13.63 2.12
C GLY A 586 8.99 -12.43 3.05
N GLU A 587 8.18 -11.38 2.92
CA GLU A 587 8.27 -10.15 3.73
C GLU A 587 8.26 -10.44 5.23
N ILE A 588 7.32 -11.25 5.72
CA ILE A 588 7.27 -11.59 7.16
C ILE A 588 8.45 -12.45 7.58
N THR A 589 8.98 -13.30 6.70
CA THR A 589 10.10 -14.19 7.03
C THR A 589 11.41 -13.43 7.24
N GLU A 590 11.60 -12.32 6.52
CA GLU A 590 12.77 -11.44 6.66
C GLU A 590 12.82 -10.74 8.02
N ALA A 591 11.68 -10.59 8.70
CA ALA A 591 11.60 -10.02 10.05
C ALA A 591 12.15 -10.97 11.13
N PHE A 592 12.13 -12.28 10.90
CA PHE A 592 12.65 -13.28 11.84
C PHE A 592 14.17 -13.43 11.67
N VAL A 593 14.92 -12.59 12.39
CA VAL A 593 16.38 -12.61 12.40
C VAL A 593 16.92 -12.71 13.83
N GLN A 594 18.10 -13.31 13.97
CA GLN A 594 18.89 -13.28 15.19
C GLN A 594 19.97 -12.21 15.08
N ARG A 595 19.88 -11.17 15.91
CA ARG A 595 20.89 -10.10 16.02
C ARG A 595 21.41 -10.01 17.45
N GLY A 596 22.68 -9.63 17.60
CA GLY A 596 23.31 -9.54 18.92
C GLY A 596 23.42 -10.90 19.61
N SER A 597 23.02 -10.98 20.87
CA SER A 597 23.09 -12.23 21.65
C SER A 597 21.89 -12.42 22.58
N LEU A 598 21.61 -13.68 22.93
CA LEU A 598 20.63 -14.02 23.97
C LEU A 598 20.97 -13.34 25.31
N GLN A 599 22.25 -13.30 25.70
CA GLN A 599 22.68 -12.67 26.95
C GLN A 599 22.42 -11.15 26.96
N GLY A 600 22.67 -10.48 25.84
CA GLY A 600 22.32 -9.06 25.68
C GLY A 600 20.81 -8.82 25.83
N TRP A 601 19.99 -9.69 25.22
CA TRP A 601 18.53 -9.64 25.36
C TRP A 601 18.06 -9.90 26.80
N LEU A 602 18.65 -10.89 27.49
CA LEU A 602 18.30 -11.21 28.89
C LEU A 602 18.66 -10.06 29.83
N LYS A 603 19.79 -9.39 29.63
CA LYS A 603 20.20 -8.23 30.44
C LYS A 603 19.16 -7.11 30.39
N THR A 604 18.74 -6.70 29.20
CA THR A 604 17.71 -5.66 29.05
C THR A 604 16.35 -6.14 29.53
N SER A 605 16.00 -7.41 29.28
CA SER A 605 14.73 -7.98 29.74
C SER A 605 14.63 -8.04 31.26
N SER A 606 15.73 -8.24 31.99
CA SER A 606 15.73 -8.17 33.46
C SER A 606 15.33 -6.79 33.98
N GLU A 607 15.70 -5.71 33.28
CA GLU A 607 15.25 -4.34 33.62
C GLU A 607 13.76 -4.16 33.31
N VAL A 608 13.31 -4.61 32.13
CA VAL A 608 11.89 -4.58 31.74
C VAL A 608 11.01 -5.36 32.73
N ARG A 609 11.49 -6.51 33.21
CA ARG A 609 10.76 -7.38 34.13
C ARG A 609 10.55 -6.79 35.53
N LYS A 610 11.21 -5.68 35.88
CA LYS A 610 10.95 -4.93 37.13
C LYS A 610 9.58 -4.23 37.11
N PHE A 611 9.01 -4.03 35.92
CA PHE A 611 7.70 -3.40 35.73
C PHE A 611 6.65 -4.49 35.48
N PRO A 612 5.64 -4.69 36.36
CA PRO A 612 4.68 -5.79 36.24
C PRO A 612 3.93 -5.82 34.90
N ALA A 613 3.40 -4.69 34.44
CA ALA A 613 2.69 -4.64 33.15
C ALA A 613 3.61 -4.97 31.96
N ALA A 614 4.84 -4.46 31.94
CA ALA A 614 5.80 -4.78 30.88
C ALA A 614 6.26 -6.24 30.93
N ARG A 615 6.47 -6.80 32.13
CA ARG A 615 6.73 -8.23 32.37
C ARG A 615 5.60 -9.09 31.82
N PHE A 616 4.35 -8.72 32.09
CA PHE A 616 3.17 -9.42 31.60
C PHE A 616 3.08 -9.39 30.06
N VAL A 617 3.30 -8.23 29.44
CA VAL A 617 3.29 -8.09 27.96
C VAL A 617 4.43 -8.89 27.32
N LEU A 618 5.61 -8.92 27.94
CA LEU A 618 6.72 -9.76 27.50
C LEU A 618 6.39 -11.26 27.62
N ALA A 619 5.82 -11.68 28.75
CA ALA A 619 5.38 -13.06 28.96
C ALA A 619 4.28 -13.48 27.97
N ALA A 620 3.37 -12.56 27.61
CA ALA A 620 2.32 -12.82 26.63
C ALA A 620 2.89 -13.16 25.24
N SER A 621 4.00 -12.53 24.85
CA SER A 621 4.72 -12.87 23.62
C SER A 621 5.21 -14.33 23.61
N LEU A 622 5.70 -14.83 24.75
CA LEU A 622 6.14 -16.23 24.93
C LEU A 622 4.99 -17.19 25.22
N ALA A 623 3.82 -16.69 25.62
CA ALA A 623 2.63 -17.49 25.90
C ALA A 623 1.87 -17.92 24.64
N ALA A 624 2.06 -17.23 23.50
CA ALA A 624 1.34 -17.56 22.26
C ALA A 624 1.52 -19.02 21.79
N PRO A 625 2.73 -19.62 21.84
CA PRO A 625 2.92 -21.05 21.58
C PRO A 625 2.13 -21.97 22.54
N LEU A 626 1.87 -21.54 23.78
CA LEU A 626 1.16 -22.35 24.78
C LEU A 626 -0.32 -22.49 24.48
N LEU A 627 -0.92 -21.61 23.66
CA LEU A 627 -2.33 -21.68 23.29
C LEU A 627 -2.70 -23.06 22.72
N LYS A 628 -1.84 -23.65 21.87
CA LYS A 628 -2.10 -24.99 21.29
C LYS A 628 -2.01 -26.08 22.36
N VAL A 629 -1.01 -25.97 23.23
CA VAL A 629 -0.65 -26.99 24.23
C VAL A 629 -1.81 -27.16 25.21
N PHE A 630 -2.37 -26.06 25.70
CA PHE A 630 -3.47 -26.08 26.67
C PHE A 630 -4.87 -25.98 26.03
N ASN A 631 -4.97 -26.09 24.70
CA ASN A 631 -6.21 -25.89 23.94
C ASN A 631 -6.95 -24.59 24.34
N HIS A 632 -6.19 -23.53 24.55
CA HIS A 632 -6.70 -22.24 24.96
C HIS A 632 -7.15 -21.42 23.74
N ARG A 633 -8.26 -20.71 23.88
CA ARG A 633 -8.76 -19.80 22.85
C ARG A 633 -7.83 -18.60 22.63
N ASN A 634 -7.89 -17.99 21.45
CA ASN A 634 -7.22 -16.72 21.20
C ASN A 634 -7.82 -15.64 22.10
N PHE A 635 -7.01 -14.66 22.48
CA PHE A 635 -7.47 -13.48 23.20
C PHE A 635 -6.57 -12.29 22.87
N MET A 636 -7.03 -11.11 23.21
CA MET A 636 -6.30 -9.87 22.99
C MET A 636 -6.00 -9.20 24.32
N ILE A 637 -4.77 -8.72 24.46
CA ILE A 637 -4.32 -7.87 25.55
C ILE A 637 -4.29 -6.45 25.01
N TYR A 638 -4.98 -5.55 25.72
CA TYR A 638 -5.00 -4.13 25.40
C TYR A 638 -4.71 -3.32 26.66
N PHE A 639 -3.60 -2.61 26.66
CA PHE A 639 -3.21 -1.77 27.79
C PHE A 639 -3.18 -0.31 27.40
N TRP A 640 -3.83 0.52 28.19
CA TRP A 640 -4.03 1.93 27.91
C TRP A 640 -3.64 2.81 29.10
N GLY A 641 -3.51 4.10 28.83
CA GLY A 641 -3.07 5.09 29.81
C GLY A 641 -2.55 6.34 29.11
N THR A 642 -2.11 7.35 29.86
CA THR A 642 -1.63 8.62 29.28
C THR A 642 -0.47 8.43 28.30
N SER A 643 -0.33 9.36 27.36
CA SER A 643 0.77 9.40 26.38
C SER A 643 2.12 9.38 27.09
N THR A 644 3.16 8.89 26.43
CA THR A 644 4.56 8.83 26.92
C THR A 644 4.89 7.82 28.03
N GLY A 645 3.95 6.96 28.45
CA GLY A 645 4.17 5.93 29.49
C GLY A 645 4.90 4.64 29.06
N GLY A 646 5.73 4.67 28.03
CA GLY A 646 6.50 3.48 27.60
C GLY A 646 5.70 2.35 26.94
N LYS A 647 4.41 2.56 26.60
CA LYS A 647 3.50 1.51 26.12
C LYS A 647 3.99 0.79 24.85
N THR A 648 4.22 1.55 23.78
CA THR A 648 4.72 1.02 22.51
C THR A 648 6.11 0.43 22.66
N ALA A 649 6.95 0.96 23.56
CA ALA A 649 8.28 0.42 23.82
C ALA A 649 8.22 -0.97 24.48
N ALA A 650 7.31 -1.17 25.45
CA ALA A 650 7.07 -2.48 26.05
C ALA A 650 6.58 -3.52 25.02
N MET A 651 5.64 -3.15 24.15
CA MET A 651 5.18 -4.02 23.07
C MET A 651 6.30 -4.32 22.06
N THR A 652 7.09 -3.31 21.67
CA THR A 652 8.25 -3.46 20.78
C THR A 652 9.25 -4.46 21.38
N TRP A 653 9.54 -4.33 22.68
CA TRP A 653 10.44 -5.26 23.37
C TRP A 653 9.87 -6.68 23.45
N ALA A 654 8.57 -6.84 23.68
CA ALA A 654 7.93 -8.15 23.69
C ALA A 654 8.05 -8.86 22.33
N MET A 655 7.90 -8.13 21.22
CA MET A 655 8.06 -8.67 19.86
C MET A 655 9.53 -9.00 19.52
N SER A 656 10.49 -8.33 20.15
CA SER A 656 11.93 -8.58 19.90
C SER A 656 12.39 -9.98 20.31
N ALA A 657 11.61 -10.70 21.12
CA ALA A 657 11.85 -12.11 21.44
C ALA A 657 11.93 -12.99 20.18
N TRP A 658 11.21 -12.63 19.10
CA TRP A 658 11.04 -13.45 17.90
C TRP A 658 11.82 -12.94 16.67
N GLY A 659 12.15 -11.65 16.62
CA GLY A 659 12.85 -11.04 15.49
C GLY A 659 12.83 -9.51 15.56
N VAL A 660 12.98 -8.83 14.42
CA VAL A 660 12.94 -7.37 14.34
C VAL A 660 11.52 -6.88 14.62
N ALA A 661 11.34 -6.24 15.76
CA ALA A 661 10.02 -5.88 16.27
C ALA A 661 9.24 -4.94 15.34
N SER A 662 9.89 -3.97 14.69
CA SER A 662 9.24 -3.05 13.74
C SER A 662 8.60 -3.79 12.56
N ASP A 663 9.27 -4.85 12.13
CA ASP A 663 8.92 -5.59 10.92
C ASP A 663 7.95 -6.73 11.25
N LEU A 664 7.90 -7.17 12.52
CA LEU A 664 6.93 -8.13 13.03
C LEU A 664 5.60 -7.48 13.43
N MET A 665 5.62 -6.27 13.98
CA MET A 665 4.41 -5.54 14.36
C MET A 665 3.55 -5.18 13.13
N VAL A 666 2.24 -5.17 13.32
CA VAL A 666 1.27 -4.81 12.29
C VAL A 666 0.76 -3.39 12.55
N ASN A 667 0.81 -2.55 11.52
CA ASN A 667 0.24 -1.21 11.57
C ASN A 667 -1.28 -1.26 11.39
N PHE A 668 -1.98 -0.34 12.04
CA PHE A 668 -3.45 -0.26 12.02
C PHE A 668 -4.04 0.04 10.62
N ASN A 669 -3.26 0.58 9.69
CA ASN A 669 -3.72 0.90 8.34
C ASN A 669 -3.86 -0.34 7.43
N LEU A 670 -3.54 -1.54 7.92
CA LEU A 670 -3.69 -2.76 7.16
C LEU A 670 -5.18 -3.14 7.05
N SER A 671 -5.65 -3.44 5.84
CA SER A 671 -7.02 -3.96 5.66
C SER A 671 -7.22 -5.21 6.52
N LEU A 672 -8.45 -5.47 6.99
CA LEU A 672 -8.77 -6.69 7.74
C LEU A 672 -8.31 -7.95 6.99
N SER A 673 -8.43 -7.99 5.67
CA SER A 673 -7.93 -9.09 4.83
C SER A 673 -6.42 -9.27 4.91
N GLY A 674 -5.66 -8.17 4.94
CA GLY A 674 -4.21 -8.20 5.09
C GLY A 674 -3.80 -8.72 6.47
N LEU A 675 -4.52 -8.29 7.52
CA LEU A 675 -4.30 -8.77 8.89
C LEU A 675 -4.65 -10.27 9.02
N GLU A 676 -5.77 -10.73 8.45
CA GLU A 676 -6.12 -12.17 8.37
C GLU A 676 -4.97 -12.98 7.74
N GLY A 677 -4.43 -12.51 6.62
CA GLY A 677 -3.29 -13.14 5.93
C GLY A 677 -2.07 -13.23 6.84
N ARG A 678 -1.69 -12.12 7.46
CA ARG A 678 -0.51 -12.03 8.32
C ARG A 678 -0.60 -12.93 9.55
N LEU A 679 -1.76 -12.95 10.21
CA LEU A 679 -2.02 -13.82 11.37
C LEU A 679 -1.98 -15.30 10.98
N ALA A 680 -2.46 -15.67 9.79
CA ALA A 680 -2.41 -17.05 9.31
C ALA A 680 -0.97 -17.52 9.03
N LEU A 681 -0.12 -16.65 8.47
CA LEU A 681 1.29 -16.96 8.20
C LEU A 681 2.09 -17.16 9.50
N ALA A 682 1.84 -16.32 10.50
CA ALA A 682 2.48 -16.35 11.82
C ALA A 682 1.56 -16.97 12.90
N SER A 683 0.85 -18.05 12.57
CA SER A 683 0.07 -18.78 13.58
C SER A 683 0.99 -19.33 14.68
N ASP A 684 0.47 -19.41 15.90
CA ASP A 684 1.16 -19.80 17.15
C ASP A 684 2.19 -18.79 17.68
N LEU A 685 2.31 -17.64 17.02
CA LEU A 685 3.16 -16.53 17.43
C LEU A 685 2.31 -15.34 17.89
N PRO A 686 2.87 -14.41 18.68
CA PRO A 686 2.14 -13.22 19.10
C PRO A 686 1.93 -12.24 17.95
N ALA A 687 0.89 -11.43 18.05
CA ALA A 687 0.59 -10.37 17.09
C ALA A 687 0.61 -9.00 17.77
N GLY A 688 1.70 -8.25 17.61
CA GLY A 688 1.79 -6.86 18.07
C GLY A 688 1.10 -5.90 17.10
N ILE A 689 0.15 -5.11 17.56
CA ILE A 689 -0.68 -4.22 16.74
C ILE A 689 -0.49 -2.78 17.23
N ASN A 690 0.07 -1.92 16.37
CA ASN A 690 0.48 -0.57 16.76
C ASN A 690 -0.55 0.52 16.41
N GLU A 691 -1.25 1.03 17.42
CA GLU A 691 -2.41 1.93 17.33
C GLU A 691 -2.09 3.38 16.92
N ARG A 692 -0.79 3.73 16.93
CA ARG A 692 -0.28 5.11 16.92
C ARG A 692 -0.57 5.94 15.66
N GLN A 693 -1.14 5.39 14.59
CA GLN A 693 -1.24 6.09 13.29
C GLN A 693 -2.60 6.05 12.60
N ALA A 694 -3.68 5.60 13.26
CA ALA A 694 -5.02 5.72 12.70
C ALA A 694 -5.52 7.17 12.83
N ALA A 695 -5.25 7.97 11.80
CA ALA A 695 -5.93 9.24 11.54
C ALA A 695 -7.38 8.95 11.17
N GLY A 696 -8.25 9.00 12.18
CA GLY A 696 -9.68 8.75 12.07
C GLY A 696 -10.28 8.88 13.46
N GLY A 697 -10.75 10.09 13.81
CA GLY A 697 -11.38 10.34 15.10
C GLY A 697 -12.77 9.70 15.18
N GLY A 698 -13.16 9.20 16.36
CA GLY A 698 -14.55 8.90 16.69
C GLY A 698 -15.00 7.43 16.62
N LYS A 699 -16.29 7.22 16.30
CA LYS A 699 -16.99 5.92 16.35
C LYS A 699 -16.42 4.87 15.39
N ASP A 700 -15.94 5.27 14.21
CA ASP A 700 -15.52 4.35 13.16
C ASP A 700 -14.22 3.60 13.51
N LYS A 701 -13.27 4.29 14.17
CA LYS A 701 -12.05 3.67 14.72
C LYS A 701 -12.38 2.61 15.78
N GLN A 702 -13.39 2.88 16.59
CA GLN A 702 -13.80 1.99 17.67
C GLN A 702 -14.58 0.77 17.19
N GLU A 703 -15.52 0.94 16.27
CA GLU A 703 -16.23 -0.20 15.66
C GLU A 703 -15.26 -1.12 14.92
N TRP A 704 -14.25 -0.55 14.27
CA TRP A 704 -13.18 -1.31 13.63
C TRP A 704 -12.31 -2.07 14.65
N LEU A 705 -11.96 -1.46 15.79
CA LEU A 705 -11.24 -2.12 16.89
C LEU A 705 -12.02 -3.31 17.47
N GLU A 706 -13.32 -3.14 17.71
CA GLU A 706 -14.17 -4.24 18.17
C GLU A 706 -14.19 -5.39 17.14
N ARG A 707 -14.24 -5.08 15.83
CA ARG A 707 -14.13 -6.09 14.77
C ARG A 707 -12.80 -6.85 14.80
N ILE A 708 -11.69 -6.18 15.11
CA ILE A 708 -10.39 -6.85 15.28
C ILE A 708 -10.40 -7.80 16.48
N VAL A 709 -10.95 -7.38 17.62
CA VAL A 709 -11.07 -8.24 18.81
C VAL A 709 -11.84 -9.51 18.46
N TYR A 710 -12.97 -9.38 17.76
CA TYR A 710 -13.75 -10.53 17.29
C TYR A 710 -12.99 -11.41 16.30
N MET A 711 -12.27 -10.80 15.36
CA MET A 711 -11.51 -11.51 14.34
C MET A 711 -10.36 -12.31 14.98
N ILE A 712 -9.55 -11.69 15.83
CA ILE A 712 -8.43 -12.34 16.53
C ILE A 712 -8.95 -13.51 17.36
N GLU A 713 -9.99 -13.30 18.17
CA GLU A 713 -10.57 -14.35 19.02
C GLU A 713 -11.14 -15.50 18.21
N GLY A 714 -11.87 -15.20 17.12
CA GLY A 714 -12.48 -16.21 16.27
C GLY A 714 -11.47 -17.13 15.59
N GLY A 715 -10.21 -16.68 15.42
CA GLY A 715 -9.12 -17.52 14.91
C GLY A 715 -9.30 -18.01 13.47
N ARG A 716 -10.25 -17.43 12.73
CA ARG A 716 -10.64 -17.83 11.38
C ARG A 716 -11.05 -16.62 10.56
N GLY A 717 -10.59 -16.59 9.31
CA GLY A 717 -10.96 -15.57 8.33
C GLY A 717 -12.34 -15.83 7.73
N LYS A 718 -12.80 -14.89 6.89
CA LYS A 718 -14.05 -15.08 6.14
C LYS A 718 -13.87 -16.09 5.01
N ALA A 719 -14.85 -16.99 4.85
CA ALA A 719 -14.91 -17.87 3.69
C ALA A 719 -15.15 -17.03 2.42
N ARG A 720 -14.40 -17.30 1.35
CA ARG A 720 -14.51 -16.58 0.08
C ARG A 720 -14.76 -17.56 -1.06
N ALA A 721 -15.75 -17.26 -1.89
CA ALA A 721 -15.97 -17.98 -3.13
C ALA A 721 -14.94 -17.53 -4.19
N THR A 722 -14.44 -18.47 -4.97
CA THR A 722 -13.63 -18.26 -6.16
C THR A 722 -14.32 -18.93 -7.36
N PRO A 723 -13.96 -18.57 -8.60
CA PRO A 723 -14.51 -19.23 -9.79
C PRO A 723 -14.31 -20.75 -9.83
N THR A 724 -13.37 -21.27 -9.05
CA THR A 724 -12.99 -22.69 -8.97
C THR A 724 -13.51 -23.40 -7.71
N GLY A 725 -14.26 -22.74 -6.82
CA GLY A 725 -14.79 -23.33 -5.58
C GLY A 725 -14.76 -22.38 -4.39
N ILE A 726 -14.75 -22.91 -3.16
CA ILE A 726 -14.57 -22.11 -1.95
C ILE A 726 -13.07 -22.11 -1.61
N ARG A 727 -12.45 -20.93 -1.51
CA ARG A 727 -11.06 -20.80 -1.07
C ARG A 727 -10.95 -21.32 0.37
N LYS A 728 -9.90 -22.09 0.66
CA LYS A 728 -9.59 -22.55 2.02
C LYS A 728 -9.58 -21.36 2.98
N THR A 729 -10.43 -21.41 4.00
CA THR A 729 -10.52 -20.36 5.00
C THR A 729 -9.22 -20.30 5.80
N LEU A 730 -8.66 -19.10 5.92
CA LEU A 730 -7.48 -18.85 6.75
C LEU A 730 -7.83 -19.09 8.22
N SER A 731 -6.90 -19.64 8.98
CA SER A 731 -7.05 -19.86 10.42
C SER A 731 -5.75 -19.54 11.12
N TRP A 732 -5.84 -19.02 12.34
CA TRP A 732 -4.70 -18.66 13.17
C TRP A 732 -5.00 -18.91 14.64
N ARG A 733 -3.94 -19.09 15.40
CA ARG A 733 -3.95 -19.11 16.85
C ARG A 733 -2.92 -18.12 17.35
N THR A 734 -3.32 -17.14 18.14
CA THR A 734 -2.44 -16.03 18.52
C THR A 734 -2.93 -15.32 19.77
N ILE A 735 -2.01 -14.61 20.42
CA ILE A 735 -2.31 -13.59 21.42
C ILE A 735 -2.08 -12.23 20.74
N GLY A 736 -3.17 -11.47 20.58
CA GLY A 736 -3.08 -10.09 20.10
C GLY A 736 -2.57 -9.19 21.22
N ILE A 737 -1.59 -8.34 20.94
CA ILE A 737 -1.04 -7.36 21.88
C ILE A 737 -1.19 -5.99 21.24
N ALA A 738 -1.92 -5.10 21.90
CA ALA A 738 -2.08 -3.72 21.45
C ALA A 738 -2.05 -2.77 22.64
N CYS A 739 -1.82 -1.49 22.34
CA CYS A 739 -1.84 -0.43 23.34
C CYS A 739 -2.42 0.85 22.75
N GLY A 740 -3.02 1.68 23.59
CA GLY A 740 -3.53 2.99 23.18
C GLY A 740 -3.63 4.00 24.32
N GLU A 741 -4.27 5.13 24.05
CA GLU A 741 -4.44 6.21 25.05
C GLU A 741 -5.75 6.12 25.82
N GLU A 742 -6.78 5.59 25.17
CA GLU A 742 -8.13 5.40 25.71
C GLU A 742 -8.49 3.91 25.78
N PRO A 743 -9.46 3.53 26.63
CA PRO A 743 -10.00 2.18 26.62
C PRO A 743 -10.62 1.84 25.25
N LEU A 744 -10.36 0.62 24.79
CA LEU A 744 -10.93 0.03 23.59
C LEU A 744 -12.41 -0.31 23.81
N SER A 745 -12.79 -0.80 25.00
CA SER A 745 -14.19 -1.13 25.30
C SER A 745 -14.99 0.06 25.88
N ARG A 746 -16.25 0.22 25.45
CA ARG A 746 -17.22 1.18 25.99
C ARG A 746 -18.20 0.52 26.94
N GLU A 747 -18.90 1.36 27.69
CA GLU A 747 -20.09 0.96 28.44
C GLU A 747 -21.16 0.29 27.56
N SER A 748 -21.33 0.69 26.30
CA SER A 748 -22.29 0.08 25.37
C SER A 748 -21.74 -1.10 24.56
N SER A 749 -20.46 -1.45 24.70
CA SER A 749 -19.87 -2.59 23.99
C SER A 749 -20.52 -3.89 24.41
N ILE A 750 -20.81 -4.76 23.44
CA ILE A 750 -21.43 -6.07 23.66
C ILE A 750 -20.59 -6.84 24.71
N GLN A 751 -21.22 -7.43 25.72
CA GLN A 751 -20.57 -8.22 26.79
C GLN A 751 -19.55 -9.23 26.24
N GLY A 752 -19.80 -9.77 25.05
CA GLY A 752 -18.89 -10.62 24.30
C GLY A 752 -17.50 -10.02 24.02
N VAL A 753 -17.38 -8.71 23.75
CA VAL A 753 -16.07 -8.04 23.55
C VAL A 753 -15.32 -7.99 24.88
N LYS A 754 -15.98 -7.56 25.94
CA LYS A 754 -15.38 -7.39 27.28
C LYS A 754 -14.85 -8.70 27.86
N THR A 755 -15.51 -9.83 27.59
CA THR A 755 -15.03 -11.16 28.02
C THR A 755 -13.90 -11.74 27.16
N ARG A 756 -13.55 -11.11 26.03
CA ARG A 756 -12.53 -11.58 25.06
C ARG A 756 -11.29 -10.70 25.04
N LEU A 757 -11.33 -9.57 25.73
CA LEU A 757 -10.28 -8.58 25.84
C LEU A 757 -9.77 -8.56 27.29
N LEU A 758 -8.46 -8.71 27.48
CA LEU A 758 -7.77 -8.35 28.71
C LEU A 758 -7.40 -6.88 28.62
N GLU A 759 -8.28 -6.03 29.14
CA GLU A 759 -8.12 -4.58 29.14
C GLU A 759 -7.77 -4.08 30.53
N PHE A 760 -6.63 -3.41 30.66
CA PHE A 760 -6.18 -2.82 31.92
C PHE A 760 -5.55 -1.43 31.71
N ASN A 761 -5.71 -0.55 32.69
CA ASN A 761 -5.16 0.80 32.68
C ASN A 761 -3.86 0.82 33.47
N VAL A 762 -2.73 1.08 32.82
CA VAL A 762 -1.44 1.19 33.51
C VAL A 762 -0.63 2.36 32.95
N PHE A 763 -0.17 3.22 33.86
CA PHE A 763 0.78 4.28 33.57
C PHE A 763 1.70 4.57 34.77
N PRO A 764 3.03 4.69 34.56
CA PRO A 764 3.77 4.32 33.35
C PRO A 764 3.89 2.78 33.24
N VAL A 765 3.91 2.25 32.01
CA VAL A 765 4.20 0.81 31.76
C VAL A 765 5.69 0.53 31.95
N ILE A 766 6.53 1.45 31.47
CA ILE A 766 7.99 1.49 31.67
C ILE A 766 8.40 2.96 31.82
N ASP A 767 9.43 3.25 32.59
CA ASP A 767 10.00 4.59 32.70
C ASP A 767 10.53 5.12 31.36
N ILE A 768 10.62 6.44 31.24
CA ILE A 768 10.94 7.11 29.98
C ILE A 768 12.38 6.82 29.51
N GLU A 769 13.33 6.64 30.43
CA GLU A 769 14.73 6.39 30.09
C GLU A 769 14.89 5.00 29.50
N LEU A 770 14.35 3.98 30.18
CA LEU A 770 14.35 2.61 29.68
C LEU A 770 13.56 2.53 28.37
N ALA A 771 12.38 3.16 28.26
CA ALA A 771 11.59 3.15 27.02
C ALA A 771 12.37 3.66 25.79
N LYS A 772 13.22 4.69 25.95
CA LYS A 772 14.09 5.18 24.86
C LYS A 772 15.15 4.16 24.46
N LEU A 773 15.76 3.48 25.45
CA LEU A 773 16.75 2.44 25.22
C LEU A 773 16.18 1.22 24.50
N LEU A 774 14.92 0.85 24.78
CA LEU A 774 14.29 -0.33 24.21
C LEU A 774 14.17 -0.29 22.68
N TYR A 775 13.91 0.87 22.07
CA TYR A 775 13.79 0.95 20.61
C TYR A 775 15.09 0.59 19.88
N GLN A 776 16.23 1.00 20.43
CA GLN A 776 17.53 0.62 19.88
C GLN A 776 17.88 -0.82 20.26
N ALA A 777 17.74 -1.17 21.54
CA ALA A 777 18.08 -2.50 22.03
C ALA A 777 17.27 -3.61 21.33
N ALA A 778 16.01 -3.35 20.97
CA ALA A 778 15.14 -4.31 20.27
C ALA A 778 15.62 -4.62 18.84
N ASN A 779 16.43 -3.75 18.24
CA ASN A 779 17.07 -4.02 16.95
C ASN A 779 18.44 -4.68 17.13
N ASP A 780 19.17 -4.31 18.18
CA ASP A 780 20.53 -4.78 18.43
C ASP A 780 20.55 -6.22 18.98
N ASN A 781 19.57 -6.59 19.80
CA ASN A 781 19.43 -7.91 20.39
C ASN A 781 18.00 -8.41 20.16
N CYS A 782 17.79 -9.28 19.17
CA CYS A 782 16.46 -9.81 18.85
C CYS A 782 16.49 -11.22 18.27
N GLY A 783 15.36 -11.91 18.31
CA GLY A 783 15.13 -13.24 17.72
C GLY A 783 15.74 -14.43 18.47
N TRP A 784 16.24 -14.22 19.69
CA TRP A 784 16.89 -15.27 20.49
C TRP A 784 15.95 -15.95 21.47
N ALA A 785 15.13 -15.18 22.20
CA ALA A 785 14.37 -15.68 23.35
C ALA A 785 13.21 -16.60 22.95
N GLY A 786 12.48 -16.27 21.89
CA GLY A 786 11.38 -17.07 21.37
C GLY A 786 11.82 -18.48 20.99
N PRO A 787 12.81 -18.65 20.08
CA PRO A 787 13.35 -19.96 19.73
C PRO A 787 13.89 -20.74 20.93
N ALA A 788 14.67 -20.11 21.81
CA ALA A 788 15.20 -20.76 23.01
C ALA A 788 14.09 -21.26 23.94
N PHE A 789 13.01 -20.48 24.10
CA PHE A 789 11.85 -20.87 24.87
C PHE A 789 11.10 -22.06 24.24
N THR A 790 10.85 -22.03 22.94
CA THR A 790 10.12 -23.11 22.25
C THR A 790 10.91 -24.40 22.15
N ASP A 791 12.23 -24.33 21.95
CA ASP A 791 13.10 -25.51 21.94
C ASP A 791 13.05 -26.21 23.30
N ARG A 792 13.08 -25.44 24.39
CA ARG A 792 12.91 -25.98 25.74
C ARG A 792 11.51 -26.52 25.99
N LEU A 793 10.48 -25.84 25.49
CA LEU A 793 9.08 -26.27 25.61
C LEU A 793 8.83 -27.61 24.92
N ILE A 794 9.39 -27.85 23.74
CA ILE A 794 9.30 -29.15 23.03
C ILE A 794 9.87 -30.27 23.89
N ILE A 795 11.04 -30.04 24.50
CA ILE A 795 11.68 -31.01 25.40
C ILE A 795 10.80 -31.28 26.62
N GLU A 796 10.23 -30.24 27.22
CA GLU A 796 9.36 -30.38 28.39
C GLU A 796 8.07 -31.15 28.08
N ILE A 797 7.40 -30.84 26.97
CA ILE A 797 6.19 -31.56 26.52
C ILE A 797 6.51 -33.04 26.27
N LYS A 798 7.64 -33.33 25.63
CA LYS A 798 8.06 -34.70 25.35
C LYS A 798 8.37 -35.50 26.63
N ASN A 799 8.94 -34.84 27.64
CA ASN A 799 9.37 -35.50 28.87
C ASN A 799 8.25 -35.61 29.92
N ASP A 800 7.47 -34.55 30.12
CA ASP A 800 6.46 -34.46 31.19
C ASP A 800 5.29 -33.53 30.80
N SER A 801 4.55 -33.89 29.75
CA SER A 801 3.34 -33.16 29.36
C SER A 801 2.30 -33.10 30.49
N ALA A 802 2.15 -34.17 31.27
CA ALA A 802 1.19 -34.23 32.37
C ALA A 802 1.55 -33.24 33.50
N GLY A 803 2.81 -33.16 33.91
CA GLY A 803 3.28 -32.19 34.90
C GLY A 803 3.15 -30.76 34.43
N LEU A 804 3.35 -30.49 33.13
CA LEU A 804 3.11 -29.17 32.55
C LEU A 804 1.62 -28.77 32.62
N HIS A 805 0.71 -29.69 32.29
CA HIS A 805 -0.74 -29.50 32.46
C HIS A 805 -1.15 -29.33 33.91
N GLN A 806 -0.52 -30.06 34.82
CA GLN A 806 -0.78 -29.94 36.25
C GLN A 806 -0.38 -28.56 36.78
N LYS A 807 0.79 -28.03 36.40
CA LYS A 807 1.23 -26.67 36.79
C LYS A 807 0.22 -25.59 36.36
N TYR A 808 -0.31 -25.69 35.13
CA TYR A 808 -1.36 -24.79 34.65
C TYR A 808 -2.63 -24.91 35.52
N THR A 809 -3.09 -26.15 35.72
CA THR A 809 -4.33 -26.45 36.46
C THR A 809 -4.24 -25.98 37.91
N ASP A 810 -3.09 -26.17 38.57
CA ASP A 810 -2.89 -25.76 39.95
C ASP A 810 -2.96 -24.24 40.10
N LEU A 811 -2.24 -23.50 39.24
CA LEU A 811 -2.30 -22.03 39.24
C LEU A 811 -3.70 -21.51 38.90
N GLN A 812 -4.35 -22.09 37.89
CA GLN A 812 -5.72 -21.75 37.50
C GLN A 812 -6.68 -21.92 38.67
N LYS A 813 -6.57 -23.02 39.41
CA LYS A 813 -7.47 -23.37 40.51
C LYS A 813 -7.26 -22.44 41.70
N ILE A 814 -6.02 -22.07 42.02
CA ILE A 814 -5.70 -21.07 43.05
C ILE A 814 -6.35 -19.74 42.69
N LEU A 815 -6.08 -19.22 41.49
CA LEU A 815 -6.59 -17.90 41.06
C LEU A 815 -8.11 -17.89 40.94
N THR A 816 -8.74 -18.97 40.46
CA THR A 816 -10.20 -19.07 40.34
C THR A 816 -10.89 -19.05 41.70
N ASN A 817 -10.29 -19.69 42.71
CA ASN A 817 -10.85 -19.71 44.07
C ASN A 817 -10.67 -18.37 44.80
N GLU A 818 -9.59 -17.65 44.52
CA GLU A 818 -9.29 -16.37 45.16
C GLU A 818 -10.05 -15.19 44.52
N PHE A 819 -10.14 -15.17 43.19
CA PHE A 819 -10.73 -14.06 42.42
C PHE A 819 -12.13 -14.40 41.88
N THR A 820 -13.02 -14.86 42.76
CA THR A 820 -14.37 -15.33 42.37
C THR A 820 -15.25 -14.25 41.71
N ASP A 821 -15.02 -12.98 42.01
CA ASP A 821 -15.73 -11.83 41.43
C ASP A 821 -15.31 -11.48 40.00
N TYR A 822 -14.25 -12.11 39.48
CA TYR A 822 -13.72 -11.88 38.14
C TYR A 822 -14.17 -12.97 37.15
N PHE A 823 -14.10 -12.68 35.85
CA PHE A 823 -14.49 -13.65 34.82
C PHE A 823 -13.47 -14.78 34.74
N SER A 824 -13.96 -16.03 34.78
CA SER A 824 -13.10 -17.22 34.65
C SER A 824 -12.23 -17.18 33.39
N VAL A 825 -12.80 -16.74 32.28
CA VAL A 825 -12.08 -16.57 31.01
C VAL A 825 -10.94 -15.56 31.05
N HIS A 826 -11.01 -14.53 31.90
CA HIS A 826 -9.89 -13.60 32.11
C HIS A 826 -8.82 -14.24 32.99
N ILE A 827 -9.25 -14.93 34.05
CA ILE A 827 -8.37 -15.69 34.94
C ILE A 827 -7.59 -16.75 34.14
N ASP A 828 -8.24 -17.48 33.24
CA ASP A 828 -7.62 -18.50 32.39
C ASP A 828 -6.53 -17.92 31.49
N ALA A 829 -6.80 -16.75 30.89
CA ALA A 829 -5.87 -16.04 30.03
C ALA A 829 -4.67 -15.48 30.82
N VAL A 830 -4.91 -14.87 31.99
CA VAL A 830 -3.83 -14.43 32.89
C VAL A 830 -3.00 -15.61 33.37
N THR A 831 -3.64 -16.73 33.73
CA THR A 831 -2.96 -17.97 34.15
C THR A 831 -2.01 -18.47 33.08
N LEU A 832 -2.45 -18.49 31.81
CA LEU A 832 -1.60 -18.91 30.68
C LEU A 832 -0.36 -18.01 30.52
N VAL A 833 -0.55 -16.70 30.60
CA VAL A 833 0.55 -15.72 30.48
C VAL A 833 1.51 -15.82 31.66
N CYS A 834 1.00 -15.93 32.88
CA CYS A 834 1.83 -16.08 34.09
C CYS A 834 2.53 -17.44 34.15
N LEU A 835 1.94 -18.50 33.57
CA LEU A 835 2.66 -19.75 33.36
C LEU A 835 3.84 -19.54 32.41
N ALA A 836 3.67 -18.82 31.31
CA ALA A 836 4.78 -18.48 30.41
C ALA A 836 5.87 -17.64 31.12
N ASP A 837 5.48 -16.71 32.00
CA ASP A 837 6.41 -15.96 32.84
C ASP A 837 7.18 -16.89 33.79
N CYS A 838 6.50 -17.82 34.46
CA CYS A 838 7.11 -18.79 35.37
C CYS A 838 8.13 -19.68 34.63
N LEU A 839 7.74 -20.21 33.46
CA LEU A 839 8.59 -21.08 32.64
C LEU A 839 9.78 -20.31 32.08
N SER A 840 9.58 -19.11 31.53
CA SER A 840 10.68 -18.30 31.01
C SER A 840 11.64 -17.85 32.11
N SER A 841 11.14 -17.52 33.30
CA SER A 841 11.95 -17.21 34.49
C SER A 841 12.91 -18.36 34.83
N GLN A 842 12.42 -19.60 34.80
CA GLN A 842 13.23 -20.78 35.06
C GLN A 842 14.21 -21.06 33.91
N TRP A 843 13.71 -21.09 32.68
CA TRP A 843 14.45 -21.60 31.52
C TRP A 843 15.45 -20.62 30.94
N LEU A 844 15.11 -19.33 30.93
CA LEU A 844 15.92 -18.30 30.29
C LEU A 844 16.72 -17.47 31.30
N PHE A 845 16.14 -17.21 32.47
CA PHE A 845 16.76 -16.36 33.50
C PHE A 845 17.39 -17.14 34.65
N GLY A 846 17.24 -18.47 34.69
CA GLY A 846 17.83 -19.32 35.72
C GLY A 846 17.26 -19.08 37.13
N VAL A 847 16.05 -18.51 37.23
CA VAL A 847 15.39 -18.27 38.52
C VAL A 847 14.98 -19.62 39.14
N PRO A 848 15.27 -19.88 40.43
CA PRO A 848 14.85 -21.10 41.10
C PRO A 848 13.34 -21.32 41.02
N ARG A 849 12.91 -22.57 40.84
CA ARG A 849 11.51 -22.94 40.61
C ARG A 849 10.52 -22.29 41.59
N ALA A 850 10.75 -22.43 42.90
CA ALA A 850 9.85 -21.88 43.92
C ALA A 850 9.72 -20.34 43.84
N GLN A 851 10.83 -19.66 43.55
CA GLN A 851 10.82 -18.21 43.36
C GLN A 851 10.07 -17.82 42.08
N ALA A 852 10.29 -18.55 40.98
CA ALA A 852 9.61 -18.29 39.72
C ALA A 852 8.09 -18.52 39.82
N GLU A 853 7.64 -19.55 40.55
CA GLU A 853 6.23 -19.82 40.82
C GLU A 853 5.61 -18.69 41.65
N GLN A 854 6.29 -18.22 42.71
CA GLN A 854 5.80 -17.12 43.55
C GLN A 854 5.74 -15.79 42.79
N GLU A 855 6.78 -15.45 42.02
CA GLU A 855 6.79 -14.22 41.23
C GLU A 855 5.70 -14.20 40.17
N ALA A 856 5.45 -15.33 39.51
CA ALA A 856 4.38 -15.47 38.52
C ALA A 856 2.99 -15.34 39.15
N TYR A 857 2.78 -15.90 40.36
CA TYR A 857 1.55 -15.68 41.12
C TYR A 857 1.36 -14.21 41.51
N ASN A 858 2.41 -13.56 42.02
CA ASN A 858 2.35 -12.13 42.37
C ASN A 858 2.02 -11.27 41.13
N LEU A 859 2.60 -11.61 39.97
CA LEU A 859 2.28 -10.97 38.70
C LEU A 859 0.80 -11.18 38.34
N ALA A 860 0.27 -12.40 38.46
CA ALA A 860 -1.13 -12.70 38.18
C ALA A 860 -2.08 -11.87 39.05
N VAL A 861 -1.81 -11.79 40.36
CA VAL A 861 -2.57 -10.96 41.30
C VAL A 861 -2.58 -9.49 40.86
N SER A 862 -1.40 -8.93 40.54
CA SER A 862 -1.28 -7.52 40.13
C SER A 862 -2.08 -7.21 38.86
N ILE A 863 -2.14 -8.15 37.90
CA ILE A 863 -2.85 -7.94 36.64
C ILE A 863 -4.35 -8.14 36.82
N ILE A 864 -4.79 -9.17 37.58
CA ILE A 864 -6.21 -9.42 37.82
C ILE A 864 -6.86 -8.24 38.55
N GLN A 865 -6.17 -7.63 39.51
CA GLN A 865 -6.69 -6.47 40.25
C GLN A 865 -7.00 -5.26 39.35
N GLU A 866 -6.30 -5.12 38.22
CA GLU A 866 -6.53 -4.05 37.23
C GLU A 866 -7.65 -4.39 36.22
N LEU A 867 -8.13 -5.63 36.20
CA LEU A 867 -9.22 -6.04 35.32
C LEU A 867 -10.58 -5.65 35.92
N PRO A 868 -11.61 -5.44 35.08
CA PRO A 868 -12.95 -5.18 35.59
C PRO A 868 -13.63 -6.46 36.12
N THR A 869 -14.30 -6.34 37.27
CA THR A 869 -15.09 -7.40 37.90
C THR A 869 -16.35 -7.75 37.08
N LYS A 870 -16.98 -8.91 37.39
CA LYS A 870 -18.28 -9.32 36.83
C LYS A 870 -19.35 -8.24 36.99
N ARG A 871 -19.36 -7.55 38.13
CA ARG A 871 -20.30 -6.47 38.42
C ARG A 871 -20.06 -5.25 37.53
N GLN A 872 -18.80 -4.82 37.39
CA GLN A 872 -18.44 -3.65 36.56
C GLN A 872 -18.71 -3.86 35.06
N ILE A 873 -18.55 -5.10 34.56
CA ILE A 873 -18.87 -5.41 33.16
C ILE A 873 -20.39 -5.56 32.93
N SER A 874 -21.14 -6.07 33.91
CA SER A 874 -22.56 -6.40 33.77
C SER A 874 -23.41 -5.20 33.33
N ASP A 875 -24.00 -5.28 32.13
CA ASP A 875 -24.97 -4.30 31.65
C ASP A 875 -26.17 -4.16 32.60
N VAL A 876 -26.52 -5.25 33.30
CA VAL A 876 -27.66 -5.27 34.21
C VAL A 876 -27.37 -4.46 35.46
N GLU A 877 -26.21 -4.66 36.08
CA GLU A 877 -25.85 -3.92 37.30
C GLU A 877 -25.62 -2.44 36.99
N ARG A 878 -24.88 -2.12 35.92
CA ARG A 878 -24.73 -0.73 35.46
C ARG A 878 -26.05 -0.07 35.09
N GLY A 879 -26.94 -0.82 34.44
CA GLY A 879 -28.28 -0.36 34.12
C GLY A 879 -29.11 -0.06 35.37
N TRP A 880 -28.91 -0.81 36.45
CA TRP A 880 -29.60 -0.57 37.71
C TRP A 880 -29.05 0.65 38.44
N ASP A 881 -27.73 0.77 38.54
CA ASP A 881 -27.05 1.94 39.12
C ASP A 881 -27.48 3.21 38.36
N PHE A 882 -27.57 3.14 37.02
CA PHE A 882 -28.11 4.20 36.19
C PHE A 882 -29.56 4.57 36.56
N ILE A 883 -30.47 3.60 36.70
CA ILE A 883 -31.86 3.86 37.07
C ILE A 883 -31.94 4.50 38.46
N GLN A 884 -31.18 4.02 39.44
CA GLN A 884 -31.16 4.59 40.78
C GLN A 884 -30.68 6.05 40.80
N ASN A 885 -29.60 6.33 40.06
CA ASN A 885 -29.08 7.69 39.89
C ASN A 885 -30.06 8.59 39.14
N TRP A 886 -30.70 8.07 38.08
CA TRP A 886 -31.69 8.81 37.29
C TRP A 886 -32.94 9.14 38.11
N LEU A 887 -33.44 8.21 38.92
CA LEU A 887 -34.57 8.46 39.83
C LEU A 887 -34.22 9.52 40.88
N SER A 888 -33.02 9.42 41.45
CA SER A 888 -32.53 10.38 42.45
C SER A 888 -32.38 11.79 41.87
N ALA A 889 -31.78 11.90 40.68
CA ALA A 889 -31.60 13.16 39.97
C ALA A 889 -32.94 13.80 39.55
N ASN A 890 -33.97 12.99 39.31
CA ASN A 890 -35.28 13.44 38.85
C ASN A 890 -36.35 13.43 39.95
N LYS A 891 -35.99 13.33 41.23
CA LYS A 891 -36.92 13.18 42.36
C LYS A 891 -38.09 14.18 42.34
N MET A 892 -37.84 15.44 41.98
CA MET A 892 -38.89 16.49 41.89
C MET A 892 -39.92 16.28 40.76
N ARG A 893 -39.67 15.36 39.82
CA ARG A 893 -40.60 14.98 38.74
C ARG A 893 -41.50 13.79 39.11
N PHE A 894 -41.33 13.23 40.31
CA PHE A 894 -42.05 12.04 40.82
C PHE A 894 -43.04 12.31 41.96
N GLU A 895 -43.15 13.55 42.49
CA GLU A 895 -44.13 13.91 43.54
C GLU A 895 -44.45 15.42 43.59
N GLN A 896 -45.60 15.77 44.21
CA GLN A 896 -45.80 17.08 44.85
C GLN A 896 -46.23 16.89 46.31
N PRO A 897 -45.48 17.45 47.28
CA PRO A 897 -45.99 17.82 48.58
C PRO A 897 -45.87 19.34 48.75
N PHE A 898 -47.00 20.05 48.55
CA PHE A 898 -47.24 21.47 48.85
C PHE A 898 -46.76 22.55 47.83
N LYS A 899 -47.76 23.29 47.30
CA LYS A 899 -47.74 24.55 46.51
C LYS A 899 -47.44 24.47 44.99
N ASN A 900 -48.53 24.52 44.21
CA ASN A 900 -48.78 25.24 42.93
C ASN A 900 -47.79 25.21 41.75
N ALA A 901 -46.68 24.48 41.75
CA ALA A 901 -45.81 24.37 40.58
C ALA A 901 -45.58 22.91 40.18
N GLN A 902 -46.34 22.41 39.20
CA GLN A 902 -46.13 21.07 38.66
C GLN A 902 -45.00 21.12 37.63
N ILE A 903 -43.84 20.53 37.97
CA ILE A 903 -42.72 20.45 37.03
C ILE A 903 -43.13 19.52 35.88
N THR A 904 -43.25 20.08 34.69
CA THR A 904 -43.56 19.34 33.47
C THR A 904 -42.30 19.15 32.63
N PRO A 905 -42.15 18.01 31.91
CA PRO A 905 -42.97 16.80 32.02
C PRO A 905 -42.80 16.05 33.36
N SER A 906 -43.88 15.42 33.84
CA SER A 906 -43.85 14.47 34.96
C SER A 906 -43.37 13.10 34.48
N TYR A 907 -42.50 12.46 35.27
CA TYR A 907 -41.93 11.15 34.92
C TYR A 907 -42.60 9.97 35.64
N GLY A 908 -43.49 10.25 36.58
CA GLY A 908 -44.22 9.23 37.31
C GLY A 908 -44.86 9.77 38.58
N PHE A 909 -45.19 8.86 39.49
CA PHE A 909 -45.78 9.17 40.80
C PHE A 909 -45.40 8.10 41.82
N ILE A 910 -45.42 8.44 43.10
CA ILE A 910 -45.25 7.48 44.19
C ILE A 910 -46.61 6.97 44.64
N LYS A 911 -46.75 5.64 44.75
CA LYS A 911 -48.00 4.98 45.19
C LYS A 911 -47.71 3.62 45.81
N ASP A 912 -48.37 3.31 46.92
CA ASP A 912 -48.31 2.01 47.61
C ASP A 912 -46.85 1.58 47.94
N GLY A 913 -46.03 2.51 48.45
CA GLY A 913 -44.62 2.24 48.76
C GLY A 913 -43.76 1.88 47.54
N CYS A 914 -44.18 2.29 46.34
CA CYS A 914 -43.45 2.04 45.09
C CYS A 914 -43.36 3.32 44.25
N THR A 915 -42.20 3.52 43.63
CA THR A 915 -42.01 4.54 42.60
C THR A 915 -42.58 3.99 41.28
N CYS A 916 -43.67 4.59 40.81
CA CYS A 916 -44.33 4.22 39.56
C CYS A 916 -43.85 5.14 38.45
N VAL A 917 -42.97 4.63 37.60
CA VAL A 917 -42.36 5.40 36.51
C VAL A 917 -43.14 5.21 35.22
N TYR A 918 -43.41 6.31 34.50
CA TYR A 918 -43.98 6.19 33.16
C TYR A 918 -42.98 5.49 32.23
N PRO A 919 -43.43 4.57 31.35
CA PRO A 919 -42.52 3.81 30.51
C PRO A 919 -41.71 4.68 29.56
N GLU A 920 -42.31 5.72 28.97
CA GLU A 920 -41.68 6.52 27.92
C GLU A 920 -40.42 7.26 28.41
N PRO A 921 -40.47 8.06 29.50
CA PRO A 921 -39.29 8.80 29.96
C PRO A 921 -38.13 7.90 30.39
N LEU A 922 -38.43 6.77 31.04
CA LEU A 922 -37.41 5.83 31.47
C LEU A 922 -36.81 5.06 30.29
N THR A 923 -37.64 4.63 29.33
CA THR A 923 -37.18 3.98 28.11
C THR A 923 -36.28 4.91 27.32
N HIS A 924 -36.66 6.19 27.18
CA HIS A 924 -35.85 7.20 26.52
C HIS A 924 -34.49 7.39 27.21
N ALA A 925 -34.50 7.59 28.53
CA ALA A 925 -33.27 7.76 29.32
C ALA A 925 -32.34 6.55 29.20
N MET A 926 -32.89 5.32 29.23
CA MET A 926 -32.10 4.10 29.04
C MET A 926 -31.49 4.00 27.65
N VAL A 927 -32.24 4.36 26.60
CA VAL A 927 -31.75 4.36 25.21
C VAL A 927 -30.66 5.42 25.02
N GLU A 928 -30.85 6.63 25.53
CA GLU A 928 -29.84 7.70 25.50
C GLU A 928 -28.55 7.30 26.22
N ALA A 929 -28.67 6.57 27.34
CA ALA A 929 -27.54 6.00 28.07
C ALA A 929 -26.95 4.73 27.42
N GLY A 930 -27.47 4.28 26.28
CA GLY A 930 -26.94 3.14 25.52
C GLY A 930 -27.35 1.76 26.02
N PHE A 931 -28.39 1.66 26.87
CA PHE A 931 -28.92 0.40 27.36
C PHE A 931 -30.11 -0.09 26.52
N SER A 932 -30.30 -1.43 26.49
CA SER A 932 -31.50 -2.05 25.91
C SER A 932 -32.63 -2.13 26.95
N PRO A 933 -33.74 -1.37 26.80
CA PRO A 933 -34.82 -1.35 27.79
C PRO A 933 -35.49 -2.71 27.96
N ASP A 934 -35.73 -3.44 26.87
CA ASP A 934 -36.39 -4.75 26.92
C ASP A 934 -35.55 -5.81 27.63
N LYS A 935 -34.23 -5.82 27.41
CA LYS A 935 -33.29 -6.70 28.13
C LYS A 935 -33.31 -6.36 29.62
N LEU A 936 -33.12 -5.09 29.96
CA LEU A 936 -32.99 -4.65 31.35
C LEU A 936 -34.27 -4.83 32.15
N LEU A 937 -35.43 -4.45 31.63
CA LEU A 937 -36.71 -4.64 32.34
C LEU A 937 -36.98 -6.12 32.62
N LYS A 938 -36.62 -7.01 31.69
CA LYS A 938 -36.73 -8.45 31.90
C LYS A 938 -35.80 -8.93 33.02
N GLU A 939 -34.54 -8.53 32.99
CA GLU A 939 -33.55 -8.93 34.00
C GLU A 939 -33.87 -8.36 35.39
N PHE A 940 -34.28 -7.08 35.48
CA PHE A 940 -34.72 -6.49 36.75
C PHE A 940 -35.95 -7.19 37.32
N ALA A 941 -36.88 -7.64 36.48
CA ALA A 941 -38.02 -8.42 36.93
C ALA A 941 -37.62 -9.85 37.37
N ASN A 942 -36.59 -10.43 36.77
CA ASN A 942 -36.03 -11.72 37.23
C ASN A 942 -35.31 -11.58 38.58
N MET A 943 -34.63 -10.45 38.79
CA MET A 943 -33.95 -10.11 40.04
C MET A 943 -34.88 -9.57 41.14
N GLY A 944 -36.19 -9.46 40.87
CA GLY A 944 -37.17 -8.91 41.83
C GLY A 944 -37.04 -7.39 42.08
N ARG A 945 -36.25 -6.69 41.25
CA ARG A 945 -36.00 -5.24 41.35
C ARG A 945 -37.16 -4.39 40.82
N ILE A 946 -37.97 -4.93 39.92
CA ILE A 946 -39.24 -4.32 39.45
C ILE A 946 -40.38 -5.34 39.48
N ALA A 947 -41.62 -4.84 39.60
CA ALA A 947 -42.79 -5.68 39.53
C ALA A 947 -43.09 -6.16 38.09
N SER A 948 -43.68 -7.34 37.96
CA SER A 948 -44.13 -7.91 36.69
C SER A 948 -45.51 -8.54 36.82
N GLU A 949 -46.29 -8.54 35.75
CA GLU A 949 -47.62 -9.13 35.67
C GLU A 949 -47.65 -10.27 34.64
N GLN A 950 -48.44 -11.31 34.89
CA GLN A 950 -48.58 -12.44 33.99
C GLN A 950 -49.86 -12.26 33.16
N ASP A 951 -49.73 -12.06 31.86
CA ASP A 951 -50.86 -11.91 30.91
C ASP A 951 -50.89 -13.14 30.00
N GLY A 952 -51.64 -14.16 30.44
CA GLY A 952 -51.62 -15.49 29.84
C GLY A 952 -50.23 -16.14 29.93
N ILE A 953 -49.61 -16.46 28.78
CA ILE A 953 -48.27 -17.08 28.70
C ILE A 953 -47.15 -16.01 28.73
N LYS A 954 -47.46 -14.73 28.49
CA LYS A 954 -46.45 -13.66 28.38
C LYS A 954 -46.33 -12.86 29.68
N ARG A 955 -45.13 -12.82 30.26
CA ARG A 955 -44.78 -11.94 31.38
C ARG A 955 -44.62 -10.49 30.89
N ARG A 956 -45.34 -9.54 31.49
CA ARG A 956 -45.28 -8.10 31.18
C ARG A 956 -44.55 -7.34 32.29
N PHE A 957 -43.71 -6.39 31.88
CA PHE A 957 -42.92 -5.54 32.78
C PHE A 957 -43.48 -4.11 32.91
N ARG A 958 -44.44 -3.76 32.05
CA ARG A 958 -45.20 -2.50 32.10
C ARG A 958 -46.60 -2.81 32.63
N ILE A 959 -46.80 -2.65 33.93
CA ILE A 959 -48.00 -3.11 34.64
C ILE A 959 -49.08 -2.02 34.67
N LEU A 960 -50.36 -2.43 34.71
CA LEU A 960 -51.48 -1.49 34.75
C LEU A 960 -51.73 -0.99 36.18
N THR A 961 -51.66 0.32 36.42
CA THR A 961 -51.95 0.96 37.71
C THR A 961 -53.01 2.05 37.54
N ARG A 962 -53.83 2.29 38.58
CA ARG A 962 -54.80 3.40 38.62
C ARG A 962 -54.26 4.56 39.45
N PHE A 963 -54.20 5.77 38.88
CA PHE A 963 -53.77 7.02 39.53
C PHE A 963 -54.71 8.15 39.11
N ASN A 964 -55.18 8.97 40.06
CA ASN A 964 -56.17 10.04 39.83
C ASN A 964 -57.39 9.63 38.97
N GLY A 965 -57.93 8.42 39.21
CA GLY A 965 -59.10 7.90 38.50
C GLY A 965 -58.81 7.25 37.14
N VAL A 966 -57.64 7.50 36.53
CA VAL A 966 -57.23 7.02 35.20
C VAL A 966 -56.40 5.73 35.31
N ARG A 967 -56.58 4.79 34.36
CA ARG A 967 -55.72 3.60 34.23
C ARG A 967 -54.52 3.94 33.35
N THR A 968 -53.31 3.72 33.84
CA THR A 968 -52.05 3.99 33.12
C THR A 968 -51.07 2.84 33.29
N ARG A 969 -50.16 2.66 32.32
CA ARG A 969 -49.10 1.65 32.41
C ARG A 969 -47.86 2.27 33.03
N VAL A 970 -47.24 1.56 33.96
CA VAL A 970 -46.05 2.02 34.69
C VAL A 970 -45.04 0.90 34.86
N ILE A 971 -43.79 1.28 35.07
CA ILE A 971 -42.74 0.41 35.60
C ILE A 971 -42.73 0.66 37.11
N LYS A 972 -43.06 -0.36 37.90
CA LYS A 972 -43.24 -0.23 39.36
C LYS A 972 -42.00 -0.74 40.08
N ILE A 973 -41.34 0.17 40.81
CA ILE A 973 -40.09 -0.06 41.53
C ILE A 973 -40.38 0.02 43.03
N PRO A 974 -40.20 -1.06 43.82
CA PRO A 974 -40.44 -1.03 45.27
C PRO A 974 -39.49 -0.05 45.98
N VAL A 975 -40.00 0.80 46.88
CA VAL A 975 -39.20 1.82 47.61
C VAL A 975 -38.25 1.20 48.64
N ASN A 976 -38.55 0.02 49.18
CA ASN A 976 -37.64 -0.67 50.12
C ASN A 976 -36.32 -1.16 49.49
N LEU A 977 -36.14 -1.04 48.17
CA LEU A 977 -34.86 -1.32 47.49
C LEU A 977 -34.00 -0.06 47.29
N SER A 978 -34.51 1.14 47.58
CA SER A 978 -33.74 2.38 47.49
C SER A 978 -33.07 2.81 48.80
N ASP A 979 -33.48 2.25 49.94
CA ASP A 979 -32.99 2.65 51.28
C ASP A 979 -31.96 1.69 51.93
N ASP A 980 -31.73 0.48 51.38
CA ASP A 980 -30.82 -0.54 51.96
C ASP A 980 -29.30 -0.26 51.77
N LEU A 981 -28.92 1.01 51.58
CA LEU A 981 -27.51 1.43 51.44
C LEU A 981 -26.81 1.77 52.77
N PHE A 982 -27.47 1.59 53.92
CA PHE A 982 -26.88 1.90 55.24
C PHE A 982 -26.71 0.71 56.20
N SER A 983 -27.05 -0.52 55.81
CA SER A 983 -26.66 -1.69 56.60
C SER A 983 -26.36 -2.85 55.67
N GLY A 984 -25.07 -3.21 55.58
CA GLY A 984 -24.66 -4.44 54.95
C GLY A 984 -25.19 -5.62 55.75
N ASP A 985 -26.26 -6.24 55.26
CA ASP A 985 -26.59 -7.65 55.50
C ASP A 985 -27.62 -8.12 54.48
N VAL A 986 -27.31 -9.22 53.78
CA VAL A 986 -28.19 -9.86 52.80
C VAL A 986 -29.24 -10.67 53.56
N VAL A 987 -30.50 -10.27 53.50
CA VAL A 987 -31.63 -11.12 53.92
C VAL A 987 -32.45 -11.54 52.70
N THR A 988 -32.38 -12.82 52.38
CA THR A 988 -33.22 -13.50 51.39
C THR A 988 -34.66 -13.60 51.90
N GLY A 989 -35.58 -12.87 51.27
CA GLY A 989 -37.02 -12.95 51.55
C GLY A 989 -37.83 -12.97 50.25
N VAL A 990 -38.29 -14.15 49.84
CA VAL A 990 -39.22 -14.34 48.72
C VAL A 990 -40.59 -13.78 49.11
N VAL A 991 -41.07 -12.75 48.41
CA VAL A 991 -42.45 -12.25 48.56
C VAL A 991 -43.32 -12.85 47.46
N THR A 992 -44.06 -13.91 47.82
CA THR A 992 -45.14 -14.48 47.01
C THR A 992 -46.44 -13.70 47.18
N GLY A 993 -47.06 -13.33 46.06
CA GLY A 993 -48.50 -13.48 45.80
C GLY A 993 -49.48 -12.50 46.45
N VAL A 994 -50.06 -11.62 45.63
CA VAL A 994 -51.46 -11.20 45.80
C VAL A 994 -52.14 -11.23 44.43
N VAL A 995 -52.85 -12.33 44.16
CA VAL A 995 -53.83 -12.45 43.08
C VAL A 995 -55.06 -11.64 43.51
N THR A 996 -55.46 -10.65 42.73
CA THR A 996 -56.77 -10.00 42.89
C THR A 996 -57.70 -10.49 41.79
N GLU A 997 -58.53 -11.47 42.13
CA GLU A 997 -59.76 -11.79 41.41
C GLU A 997 -60.66 -10.55 41.40
N LYS A 998 -61.03 -10.08 40.21
CA LYS A 998 -62.15 -9.16 40.05
C LYS A 998 -63.12 -9.70 39.00
N ALA A 999 -64.20 -10.25 39.54
CA ALA A 999 -65.45 -10.49 38.85
C ALA A 999 -65.94 -9.25 38.09
N ARG A 1000 -66.46 -9.47 36.87
CA ARG A 1000 -67.77 -8.97 36.44
C ARG A 1000 -68.17 -9.58 35.09
N LYS A 1001 -69.45 -9.98 35.07
CA LYS A 1001 -70.43 -10.02 33.97
C LYS A 1001 -69.95 -9.60 32.58
#